data_AF-A0A6P0XID3-F1
#
_entry.id   AF-A0A6P0XID3-F1
#
_cell.length_a   1.000
_cell.length_b   1.000
_cell.length_c   1.000
_cell.angle_alpha   90.00
_cell.angle_beta   90.00
_cell.angle_gamma   90.00
#
_symmetry.space_group_name_H-M   'P 1'
#
loop_
_entity.id
_entity.type
_entity.pdbx_description
1 polymer ?
#
loop_
_entity_poly.entity_id
_entity_poly.type
_entity_poly.pdbx_seq_one_letter_code
_entity_poly.pdbx_strand_id
1 'polypeptide(L)'
;MLKKIILWLGLVALVVTGWLLLPSAFWQYVFFLRIPLLMGVLLIALPFLAKGALKSMLKNLFVLRSAVQIALTILGATVAGIAVTFVVAIILGGAPARFGVPELPGVSSSKVWYYALAIALALPTTLTVFDLSREEMEKGKRWSGLFFGVSSGIIFLFLFKLTRNFLSVDKVPGLNESLVKVVSFFTKHSSAKGYINNSLLIDNHFDALVFFIVLLGIYLITFKVFMPNSLPPKKNQIEAPALLYVMLLISVSALLLGSLTFFFDYSRISVLFFWVALAATIYRLLNVDHYFTLKDDPEQPQEQTDFAALVQKRLDKQEPFAKDTLVVVCASGGGIQAAGWTAQVLTGLQEELGESFTKAIGLISSVSGGSVGAMYYLDRFTDKGFPPTSESEEIFEGATANSLDAVGWGLAYPDLWRVIFLPFLPDILTPKVRDRGIAIEKDWQGHMKTPERPKTLADWRAEVEEGNIPLPVLNATLVENGWRLLVTPAKFPNPEQKKFFDFNSLYPGKDIDVVTGARLSATFPYISPICRADDRVAGKDRKIANYHVADGGYFDNSGFVTALEWLEELLGEKPPQTGEETTPEIKRILILQINPFPVPESKPQEQPKKEKKRGLFMATIGPLLGLFKVREPILTSRNLTEVELLQEWKKGRQNDGKVEIKYFPIFFPSITEEAKLGLKTAEQEVTPELKAKQSFYSAEGEYEPPLSWKLTKREKEEIRKGWNKIVRDKEGTIEKLKNLWLDKWNMK
;
A
#
# COMPACT_ATOMS: atom_id res chain seq x y z
N MET A 1 33.62 -18.88 23.92
CA MET A 1 32.34 -19.61 24.11
C MET A 1 31.98 -19.71 25.58
N LEU A 2 32.88 -20.23 26.43
CA LEU A 2 32.70 -20.38 27.88
C LEU A 2 32.21 -19.10 28.61
N LYS A 3 32.81 -17.92 28.37
CA LYS A 3 32.33 -16.65 28.95
C LYS A 3 30.86 -16.33 28.62
N LYS A 4 30.40 -16.64 27.40
CA LYS A 4 29.00 -16.43 26.99
C LYS A 4 28.06 -17.43 27.65
N ILE A 5 28.51 -18.66 27.83
CA ILE A 5 27.77 -19.70 28.56
C ILE A 5 27.64 -19.31 30.03
N ILE A 6 28.72 -18.83 30.67
CA ILE A 6 28.68 -18.35 32.05
C ILE A 6 27.75 -17.13 32.19
N LEU A 7 27.83 -16.16 31.27
CA LEU A 7 26.89 -15.02 31.23
C LEU A 7 25.44 -15.46 31.03
N TRP A 8 25.20 -16.45 30.17
CA TRP A 8 23.86 -16.98 29.92
C TRP A 8 23.34 -17.76 31.13
N LEU A 9 24.16 -18.62 31.74
CA LEU A 9 23.82 -19.32 32.98
C LEU A 9 23.58 -18.32 34.13
N GLY A 10 24.36 -17.24 34.20
CA GLY A 10 24.13 -16.15 35.15
C GLY A 10 22.83 -15.41 34.89
N LEU A 11 22.49 -15.14 33.62
CA LEU A 11 21.21 -14.54 33.24
C LEU A 11 20.04 -15.48 33.53
N VAL A 12 20.16 -16.76 33.20
CA VAL A 12 19.15 -17.78 33.50
C VAL A 12 18.99 -17.91 35.01
N ALA A 13 20.09 -17.97 35.77
CA ALA A 13 20.05 -17.96 37.22
C ALA A 13 19.37 -16.68 37.73
N LEU A 14 19.64 -15.50 37.16
CA LEU A 14 18.97 -14.25 37.54
C LEU A 14 17.49 -14.23 37.19
N VAL A 15 17.09 -14.76 36.02
CA VAL A 15 15.69 -14.85 35.60
C VAL A 15 14.94 -15.87 36.44
N VAL A 16 15.52 -17.04 36.68
CA VAL A 16 14.96 -18.10 37.54
C VAL A 16 14.90 -17.61 38.98
N THR A 17 15.95 -16.97 39.48
CA THR A 17 15.95 -16.38 40.83
C THR A 17 14.91 -15.27 40.92
N GLY A 18 14.83 -14.38 39.93
CA GLY A 18 13.78 -13.37 39.85
C GLY A 18 12.38 -13.99 39.79
N TRP A 19 12.20 -15.07 39.04
CA TRP A 19 10.95 -15.85 38.99
C TRP A 19 10.57 -16.42 40.35
N LEU A 20 11.55 -16.97 41.06
CA LEU A 20 11.38 -17.57 42.39
C LEU A 20 11.22 -16.52 43.50
N LEU A 21 11.84 -15.35 43.37
CA LEU A 21 11.78 -14.25 44.35
C LEU A 21 10.54 -13.38 44.18
N LEU A 22 10.01 -13.26 42.96
CA LEU A 22 8.78 -12.51 42.73
C LEU A 22 7.57 -13.30 43.25
N PRO A 23 6.65 -12.67 43.99
CA PRO A 23 5.45 -13.35 44.47
C PRO A 23 4.67 -13.99 43.33
N SER A 24 4.05 -15.15 43.55
CA SER A 24 3.20 -15.82 42.55
C SER A 24 2.10 -14.89 42.00
N ALA A 25 1.58 -13.99 42.84
CA ALA A 25 0.64 -12.96 42.46
C ALA A 25 1.16 -12.08 41.31
N PHE A 26 2.44 -11.71 41.31
CA PHE A 26 3.03 -10.90 40.24
C PHE A 26 2.88 -11.59 38.88
N TRP A 27 3.25 -12.87 38.79
CA TRP A 27 3.16 -13.64 37.56
C TRP A 27 1.71 -13.87 37.10
N GLN A 28 0.79 -14.06 38.03
CA GLN A 28 -0.64 -14.12 37.74
C GLN A 28 -1.14 -12.81 37.10
N TYR A 29 -0.76 -11.66 37.66
CA TYR A 29 -1.13 -10.36 37.08
C TYR A 29 -0.47 -10.10 35.73
N VAL A 30 0.79 -10.49 35.52
CA VAL A 30 1.43 -10.42 34.21
C VAL A 30 0.62 -11.23 33.17
N PHE A 31 0.14 -12.42 33.55
CA PHE A 31 -0.73 -13.21 32.69
C PHE A 31 -2.04 -12.49 32.36
N PHE A 32 -2.79 -12.00 33.36
CA PHE A 32 -4.07 -11.33 33.10
C PHE A 32 -3.90 -10.01 32.34
N LEU A 33 -2.82 -9.27 32.59
CA LEU A 33 -2.50 -8.00 31.94
C LEU A 33 -1.83 -8.16 30.56
N ARG A 34 -1.63 -9.38 30.05
CA ARG A 34 -0.88 -9.61 28.79
C ARG A 34 -1.42 -8.81 27.60
N ILE A 35 -2.74 -8.69 27.43
CA ILE A 35 -3.32 -7.94 26.31
C ILE A 35 -3.06 -6.43 26.42
N PRO A 36 -3.41 -5.73 27.53
CA PRO A 36 -3.09 -4.31 27.64
C PRO A 36 -1.58 -4.05 27.64
N LEU A 37 -0.76 -4.96 28.17
CA LEU A 37 0.71 -4.84 28.08
C LEU A 37 1.20 -4.91 26.63
N LEU A 38 0.71 -5.86 25.83
CA LEU A 38 1.04 -5.96 24.41
C LEU A 38 0.59 -4.73 23.62
N MET A 39 -0.60 -4.21 23.90
CA MET A 39 -1.10 -2.97 23.26
C MET A 39 -0.29 -1.74 23.68
N GLY A 40 0.11 -1.64 24.95
CA GLY A 40 1.00 -0.58 25.43
C GLY A 40 2.38 -0.65 24.79
N VAL A 41 2.96 -1.86 24.69
CA VAL A 41 4.22 -2.09 23.96
C VAL A 41 4.08 -1.71 22.49
N LEU A 42 2.96 -2.03 21.84
CA LEU A 42 2.71 -1.65 20.45
C LEU A 42 2.69 -0.11 20.27
N LEU A 43 1.99 0.62 21.14
CA LEU A 43 1.94 2.09 21.12
C LEU A 43 3.33 2.73 21.28
N ILE A 44 4.18 2.13 22.12
CA ILE A 44 5.56 2.61 22.33
C ILE A 44 6.46 2.21 21.15
N ALA A 45 6.37 0.96 20.69
CA ALA A 45 7.28 0.40 19.69
C ALA A 45 7.01 0.93 18.27
N LEU A 46 5.76 1.18 17.91
CA LEU A 46 5.38 1.59 16.56
C LEU A 46 6.14 2.85 16.07
N PRO A 47 6.23 3.95 16.85
CA PRO A 47 7.04 5.10 16.46
C PRO A 47 8.54 4.82 16.34
N PHE A 48 9.11 3.96 17.19
CA PHE A 48 10.54 3.58 17.08
C PHE A 48 10.80 2.71 15.84
N LEU A 49 9.89 1.79 15.52
CA LEU A 49 9.97 1.00 14.29
C LEU A 49 9.89 1.88 13.05
N ALA A 50 9.05 2.92 13.08
CA ALA A 50 8.91 3.89 11.99
C ALA A 50 10.13 4.79 11.79
N LYS A 51 10.94 5.03 12.82
CA LYS A 51 12.21 5.76 12.72
C LYS A 51 13.42 4.86 12.43
N GLY A 52 13.28 3.54 12.64
CA GLY A 52 14.38 2.59 12.56
C GLY A 52 14.10 1.45 11.59
N ALA A 53 13.93 0.23 12.12
CA ALA A 53 13.97 -1.00 11.34
C ALA A 53 12.92 -1.14 10.22
N LEU A 54 11.79 -0.44 10.32
CA LEU A 54 10.68 -0.50 9.34
C LEU A 54 10.37 0.89 8.77
N LYS A 55 11.39 1.76 8.68
CA LYS A 55 11.27 3.14 8.19
C LYS A 55 10.57 3.21 6.83
N SER A 56 10.98 2.42 5.85
CA SER A 56 10.38 2.41 4.50
C SER A 56 8.87 2.15 4.51
N MET A 57 8.35 1.36 5.46
CA MET A 57 6.91 1.06 5.54
C MET A 57 6.14 2.08 6.38
N LEU A 58 6.69 2.44 7.55
CA LEU A 58 5.92 3.08 8.60
C LEU A 58 6.18 4.59 8.70
N LYS A 59 7.33 5.10 8.23
CA LYS A 59 7.68 6.54 8.34
C LYS A 59 6.55 7.44 7.83
N ASN A 60 5.99 7.12 6.67
CA ASN A 60 5.00 7.95 5.99
C ASN A 60 3.61 7.96 6.69
N LEU A 61 3.35 7.04 7.62
CA LEU A 61 2.21 7.14 8.55
C LEU A 61 2.37 8.34 9.50
N PHE A 62 3.59 8.68 9.89
CA PHE A 62 3.89 9.72 10.88
C PHE A 62 4.21 11.09 10.26
N VAL A 63 4.44 11.17 8.95
CA VAL A 63 4.66 12.44 8.23
C VAL A 63 3.31 13.07 7.88
N LEU A 64 2.80 14.02 8.66
CA LEU A 64 1.48 14.62 8.44
C LEU A 64 1.57 15.93 7.65
N ARG A 65 0.50 16.29 6.92
CA ARG A 65 0.46 17.43 5.98
C ARG A 65 -0.30 18.65 6.48
N SER A 66 -1.15 18.49 7.51
CA SER A 66 -1.91 19.62 8.10
C SER A 66 -1.89 19.63 9.63
N ALA A 67 -2.12 20.81 10.22
CA ALA A 67 -2.28 20.97 11.67
C ALA A 67 -3.44 20.11 12.21
N VAL A 68 -4.51 19.96 11.42
CA VAL A 68 -5.67 19.13 11.78
C VAL A 68 -5.29 17.64 11.82
N GLN A 69 -4.49 17.16 10.87
CA GLN A 69 -4.00 15.77 10.90
C GLN A 69 -3.17 15.48 12.17
N ILE A 70 -2.29 16.42 12.56
CA ILE A 70 -1.55 16.32 13.84
C ILE A 70 -2.52 16.25 15.02
N ALA A 71 -3.49 17.18 15.08
CA ALA A 71 -4.45 17.24 16.17
C ALA A 71 -5.27 15.94 16.29
N LEU A 72 -5.79 15.44 15.17
CA LEU A 72 -6.54 14.18 15.11
C LEU A 72 -5.68 12.99 15.54
N THR A 73 -4.43 12.92 15.10
CA THR A 73 -3.54 11.81 15.46
C THR A 73 -3.18 11.82 16.94
N ILE A 74 -2.92 12.98 17.53
CA ILE A 74 -2.65 13.11 18.98
C ILE A 74 -3.89 12.73 19.78
N LEU A 75 -5.07 13.17 19.35
CA LEU A 75 -6.33 12.73 19.94
C LEU A 75 -6.47 11.21 19.88
N GLY A 76 -6.27 10.61 18.70
CA GLY A 76 -6.30 9.15 18.51
C GLY A 76 -5.33 8.41 19.42
N ALA A 77 -4.07 8.87 19.51
CA ALA A 77 -3.06 8.27 20.37
C ALA A 77 -3.42 8.37 21.86
N THR A 78 -4.01 9.50 22.27
CA THR A 78 -4.52 9.70 23.63
C THR A 78 -5.67 8.75 23.93
N VAL A 79 -6.63 8.62 23.02
CA VAL A 79 -7.76 7.68 23.12
C VAL A 79 -7.27 6.24 23.19
N ALA A 80 -6.26 5.86 22.40
CA ALA A 80 -5.65 4.53 22.45
C ALA A 80 -4.94 4.27 23.79
N GLY A 81 -4.20 5.25 24.30
CA GLY A 81 -3.60 5.18 25.63
C GLY A 81 -4.65 4.98 26.72
N ILE A 82 -5.75 5.74 26.69
CA ILE A 82 -6.85 5.62 27.64
C ILE A 82 -7.55 4.25 27.53
N ALA A 83 -7.75 3.73 26.32
CA ALA A 83 -8.33 2.41 26.11
C ALA A 83 -7.51 1.32 26.79
N VAL A 84 -6.18 1.36 26.64
CA VAL A 84 -5.26 0.43 27.32
C VAL A 84 -5.36 0.57 28.84
N THR A 85 -5.36 1.78 29.38
CA THR A 85 -5.40 1.99 30.83
C THR A 85 -6.72 1.61 31.46
N PHE A 86 -7.86 1.74 30.77
CA PHE A 86 -9.14 1.22 31.25
C PHE A 86 -9.14 -0.29 31.40
N VAL A 87 -8.55 -1.03 30.46
CA VAL A 87 -8.43 -2.49 30.57
C VAL A 87 -7.54 -2.88 31.74
N VAL A 88 -6.43 -2.16 31.96
CA VAL A 88 -5.60 -2.35 33.16
C VAL A 88 -6.43 -2.12 34.43
N ALA A 89 -7.24 -1.06 34.48
CA ALA A 89 -8.10 -0.75 35.62
C ALA A 89 -9.12 -1.87 35.92
N ILE A 90 -9.76 -2.39 34.87
CA ILE A 90 -10.69 -3.52 34.97
C ILE A 90 -9.98 -4.73 35.61
N ILE A 91 -8.81 -5.10 35.08
CA ILE A 91 -8.09 -6.28 35.54
C ILE A 91 -7.60 -6.09 36.97
N LEU A 92 -6.96 -4.96 37.29
CA LEU A 92 -6.43 -4.70 38.63
C LEU A 92 -7.54 -4.67 39.68
N GLY A 93 -8.68 -4.03 39.38
CA GLY A 93 -9.81 -3.94 40.32
C GLY A 93 -10.68 -5.19 40.41
N GLY A 94 -10.77 -5.99 39.34
CA GLY A 94 -11.67 -7.14 39.25
C GLY A 94 -11.02 -8.50 39.46
N ALA A 95 -9.70 -8.62 39.23
CA ALA A 95 -9.00 -9.90 39.28
C ALA A 95 -9.06 -10.63 40.64
N PRO A 96 -8.94 -9.96 41.80
CA PRO A 96 -9.02 -10.65 43.09
C PRO A 96 -10.36 -11.38 43.28
N ALA A 97 -11.45 -10.68 43.01
CA ALA A 97 -12.80 -11.24 43.13
C ALA A 97 -13.09 -12.30 42.06
N ARG A 98 -12.56 -12.13 40.85
CA ARG A 98 -12.87 -13.01 39.71
C ARG A 98 -12.01 -14.26 39.64
N PHE A 99 -10.70 -14.11 39.85
CA PHE A 99 -9.71 -15.17 39.65
C PHE A 99 -9.13 -15.70 40.97
N GLY A 100 -9.49 -15.10 42.12
CA GLY A 100 -9.01 -15.53 43.43
C GLY A 100 -7.54 -15.21 43.66
N VAL A 101 -7.02 -14.15 43.05
CA VAL A 101 -5.63 -13.71 43.22
C VAL A 101 -5.51 -12.67 44.35
N PRO A 102 -4.34 -12.57 45.02
CA PRO A 102 -4.13 -11.55 46.05
C PRO A 102 -4.23 -10.14 45.48
N GLU A 103 -4.75 -9.19 46.25
CA GLU A 103 -4.70 -7.77 45.88
C GLU A 103 -3.24 -7.29 45.82
N LEU A 104 -2.91 -6.50 44.79
CA LEU A 104 -1.57 -5.93 44.66
C LEU A 104 -1.40 -4.72 45.60
N PRO A 105 -0.47 -4.77 46.56
CA PRO A 105 -0.21 -3.65 47.45
C PRO A 105 0.35 -2.45 46.67
N GLY A 106 -0.17 -1.25 46.93
CA GLY A 106 0.31 0.00 46.34
C GLY A 106 -0.39 0.45 45.06
N VAL A 107 -1.36 -0.31 44.53
CA VAL A 107 -2.26 0.21 43.48
C VAL A 107 -3.23 1.19 44.13
N SER A 108 -2.91 2.48 44.05
CA SER A 108 -3.76 3.54 44.61
C SER A 108 -5.18 3.49 44.02
N SER A 109 -6.19 3.67 44.88
CA SER A 109 -7.58 3.89 44.47
C SER A 109 -7.76 5.18 43.64
N SER A 110 -6.76 6.07 43.63
CA SER A 110 -6.77 7.31 42.86
C SER A 110 -6.74 7.04 41.36
N LYS A 111 -7.66 7.67 40.61
CA LYS A 111 -7.70 7.57 39.15
C LYS A 111 -6.61 8.38 38.41
N VAL A 112 -5.73 9.07 39.13
CA VAL A 112 -4.72 9.96 38.54
C VAL A 112 -3.68 9.19 37.72
N TRP A 113 -3.26 8.01 38.18
CA TRP A 113 -2.23 7.23 37.50
C TRP A 113 -2.68 6.69 36.14
N TYR A 114 -3.99 6.44 35.94
CA TYR A 114 -4.54 6.01 34.64
C TYR A 114 -4.29 7.05 33.56
N TYR A 115 -4.50 8.34 33.90
CA TYR A 115 -4.28 9.43 32.96
C TYR A 115 -2.80 9.67 32.71
N ALA A 116 -1.96 9.58 33.75
CA ALA A 116 -0.51 9.70 33.60
C ALA A 116 0.05 8.59 32.68
N LEU A 117 -0.40 7.34 32.86
CA LEU A 117 -0.01 6.23 32.00
C LEU A 117 -0.52 6.40 30.57
N ALA A 118 -1.77 6.85 30.38
CA ALA A 118 -2.30 7.12 29.04
C ALA A 118 -1.49 8.20 28.30
N ILE A 119 -1.10 9.28 28.98
CA ILE A 119 -0.22 10.31 28.43
C ILE A 119 1.15 9.72 28.08
N ALA A 120 1.73 8.91 28.96
CA ALA A 120 3.01 8.26 28.71
C ALA A 120 2.96 7.33 27.47
N LEU A 121 1.85 6.62 27.26
CA LEU A 121 1.64 5.77 26.08
C LEU A 121 1.42 6.58 24.80
N ALA A 122 0.79 7.75 24.87
CA ALA A 122 0.55 8.62 23.70
C ALA A 122 1.78 9.46 23.30
N LEU A 123 2.72 9.68 24.24
CA LEU A 123 3.85 10.57 24.07
C LEU A 123 4.80 10.16 22.92
N PRO A 124 5.22 8.89 22.75
CA PRO A 124 6.11 8.49 21.65
C PRO A 124 5.54 8.81 20.27
N THR A 125 4.23 8.56 20.07
CA THR A 125 3.52 8.90 18.84
C THR A 125 3.47 10.41 18.64
N THR A 126 3.15 11.16 19.69
CA THR A 126 3.07 12.63 19.65
C THR A 126 4.40 13.26 19.25
N LEU A 127 5.50 12.85 19.89
CA LEU A 127 6.84 13.34 19.59
C LEU A 127 7.28 12.98 18.17
N THR A 128 6.96 11.77 17.72
CA THR A 128 7.36 11.28 16.40
C THR A 128 6.60 11.99 15.28
N VAL A 129 5.29 12.18 15.43
CA VAL A 129 4.48 12.98 14.48
C VAL A 129 4.99 14.41 14.42
N PHE A 130 5.24 15.04 15.57
CA PHE A 130 5.72 16.43 15.62
C PHE A 130 7.08 16.59 14.93
N ASP A 131 7.98 15.64 15.12
CA ASP A 131 9.32 15.65 14.51
C ASP A 131 9.26 15.35 13.00
N LEU A 132 8.65 14.24 12.58
CA LEU A 132 8.65 13.81 11.18
C LEU A 132 7.78 14.69 10.27
N SER A 133 6.72 15.32 10.79
CA SER A 133 5.88 16.24 9.98
C SER A 133 6.60 17.52 9.56
N ARG A 134 7.83 17.78 10.06
CA ARG A 134 8.66 18.90 9.58
C ARG A 134 8.96 18.82 8.08
N GLU A 135 8.86 17.63 7.49
CA GLU A 135 9.06 17.41 6.05
C GLU A 135 7.95 18.03 5.18
N GLU A 136 6.77 18.26 5.76
CA GLU A 136 5.58 18.71 5.02
C GLU A 136 5.07 20.09 5.45
N MET A 137 5.40 20.52 6.67
CA MET A 137 4.83 21.71 7.29
C MET A 137 5.79 22.49 8.18
N GLU A 138 5.59 23.81 8.16
CA GLU A 138 6.32 24.76 8.97
C GLU A 138 6.10 24.59 10.47
N LYS A 139 7.06 25.12 11.25
CA LYS A 139 7.04 25.05 12.72
C LYS A 139 5.74 25.58 13.33
N GLY A 140 5.20 26.71 12.84
CA GLY A 140 3.98 27.32 13.37
C GLY A 140 2.75 26.40 13.28
N LYS A 141 2.54 25.78 12.11
CA LYS A 141 1.44 24.81 11.89
C LYS A 141 1.59 23.54 12.73
N ARG A 142 2.82 23.11 13.01
CA ARG A 142 3.08 21.96 13.90
C ARG A 142 2.69 22.26 15.35
N TRP A 143 3.07 23.44 15.84
CA TRP A 143 2.69 23.87 17.19
C TRP A 143 1.18 24.08 17.36
N SER A 144 0.51 24.64 16.34
CA SER A 144 -0.95 24.75 16.39
C SER A 144 -1.61 23.37 16.39
N GLY A 145 -1.15 22.43 15.56
CA GLY A 145 -1.62 21.04 15.57
C GLY A 145 -1.42 20.35 16.92
N LEU A 146 -0.26 20.54 17.56
CA LEU A 146 0.02 20.03 18.91
C LEU A 146 -0.94 20.64 19.95
N PHE A 147 -1.10 21.97 19.94
CA PHE A 147 -1.99 22.67 20.86
C PHE A 147 -3.45 22.19 20.72
N PHE A 148 -3.96 22.11 19.48
CA PHE A 148 -5.30 21.62 19.22
C PHE A 148 -5.44 20.15 19.58
N GLY A 149 -4.45 19.29 19.29
CA GLY A 149 -4.48 17.88 19.66
C GLY A 149 -4.57 17.65 21.18
N VAL A 150 -3.72 18.33 21.95
CA VAL A 150 -3.76 18.26 23.42
C VAL A 150 -5.07 18.81 23.97
N SER A 151 -5.54 19.94 23.44
CA SER A 151 -6.81 20.55 23.84
C SER A 151 -8.00 19.64 23.54
N SER A 152 -8.03 19.01 22.36
CA SER A 152 -9.04 18.02 21.98
C SER A 152 -9.02 16.79 22.89
N GLY A 153 -7.86 16.35 23.37
CA GLY A 153 -7.76 15.30 24.39
C GLY A 153 -8.42 15.68 25.73
N ILE A 154 -8.24 16.92 26.18
CA ILE A 154 -8.90 17.45 27.39
C ILE A 154 -10.41 17.54 27.19
N ILE A 155 -10.86 18.07 26.03
CA ILE A 155 -12.28 18.14 25.66
C ILE A 155 -12.88 16.73 25.61
N PHE A 156 -12.18 15.76 25.02
CA PHE A 156 -12.61 14.37 25.00
C PHE A 156 -12.80 13.81 26.41
N LEU A 157 -11.85 14.04 27.34
CA LEU A 157 -11.99 13.63 28.73
C LEU A 157 -13.17 14.30 29.44
N PHE A 158 -13.41 15.58 29.14
CA PHE A 158 -14.59 16.30 29.64
C PHE A 158 -15.89 15.69 29.10
N LEU A 159 -15.99 15.42 27.80
CA LEU A 159 -17.13 14.78 27.17
C LEU A 159 -17.38 13.37 27.72
N PHE A 160 -16.31 12.59 27.94
CA PHE A 160 -16.39 11.30 28.61
C PHE A 160 -16.99 11.43 30.01
N LYS A 161 -16.45 12.33 30.85
CA LYS A 161 -16.96 12.57 32.21
C LYS A 161 -18.41 13.04 32.21
N LEU A 162 -18.78 13.92 31.28
CA LEU A 162 -20.14 14.40 31.10
C LEU A 162 -21.09 13.26 30.72
N THR A 163 -20.70 12.45 29.74
CA THR A 163 -21.48 11.28 29.29
C THR A 163 -21.64 10.26 30.42
N ARG A 164 -20.56 9.98 31.17
CA ARG A 164 -20.59 9.10 32.35
C ARG A 164 -21.55 9.62 33.43
N ASN A 165 -21.54 10.92 33.67
CA ASN A 165 -22.44 11.57 34.63
C ASN A 165 -23.88 11.64 34.14
N PHE A 166 -24.12 11.60 32.83
CA PHE A 166 -25.47 11.54 32.25
C PHE A 166 -26.03 10.11 32.32
N LEU A 167 -25.19 9.12 32.02
CA LEU A 167 -25.54 7.71 32.09
C LEU A 167 -25.44 7.12 33.50
N SER A 168 -25.11 7.92 34.52
CA SER A 168 -24.94 7.41 35.89
C SER A 168 -26.23 6.76 36.39
N VAL A 169 -26.07 5.71 37.18
CA VAL A 169 -27.18 4.85 37.65
C VAL A 169 -28.28 5.67 38.34
N ASP A 170 -27.91 6.74 39.04
CA ASP A 170 -28.86 7.62 39.75
C ASP A 170 -29.75 8.45 38.81
N LYS A 171 -29.36 8.64 37.55
CA LYS A 171 -30.06 9.51 36.59
C LYS A 171 -30.81 8.76 35.50
N VAL A 172 -30.47 7.49 35.25
CA VAL A 172 -31.14 6.64 34.27
C VAL A 172 -31.75 5.43 34.99
N PRO A 173 -33.02 5.53 35.44
CA PRO A 173 -33.69 4.45 36.14
C PRO A 173 -33.68 3.14 35.34
N GLY A 174 -33.40 2.02 35.99
CA GLY A 174 -33.38 0.69 35.37
C GLY A 174 -32.14 0.36 34.52
N LEU A 175 -31.22 1.31 34.29
CA LEU A 175 -30.00 1.05 33.53
C LEU A 175 -29.11 0.00 34.21
N ASN A 176 -28.85 0.16 35.51
CA ASN A 176 -28.03 -0.80 36.25
C ASN A 176 -28.66 -2.19 36.29
N GLU A 177 -29.97 -2.28 36.53
CA GLU A 177 -30.67 -3.57 36.51
C GLU A 177 -30.53 -4.27 35.16
N SER A 178 -30.62 -3.52 34.07
CA SER A 178 -30.43 -4.03 32.71
C SER A 178 -28.99 -4.51 32.49
N LEU A 179 -27.99 -3.72 32.89
CA LEU A 179 -26.57 -4.09 32.76
C LEU A 179 -26.24 -5.33 33.60
N VAL A 180 -26.74 -5.40 34.83
CA VAL A 180 -26.57 -6.56 35.72
C VAL A 180 -27.22 -7.80 35.12
N LYS A 181 -28.42 -7.70 34.54
CA LYS A 181 -29.07 -8.81 33.83
C LYS A 181 -28.22 -9.30 32.66
N VAL A 182 -27.71 -8.40 31.83
CA VAL A 182 -26.85 -8.73 30.69
C VAL A 182 -25.56 -9.42 31.14
N VAL A 183 -24.86 -8.85 32.11
CA VAL A 183 -23.63 -9.45 32.65
C VAL A 183 -23.91 -10.81 33.27
N SER A 184 -24.97 -10.94 34.07
CA SER A 184 -25.35 -12.20 34.71
C SER A 184 -25.72 -13.28 33.67
N PHE A 185 -26.34 -12.88 32.56
CA PHE A 185 -26.63 -13.78 31.45
C PHE A 185 -25.35 -14.32 30.81
N PHE A 186 -24.41 -13.44 30.41
CA PHE A 186 -23.15 -13.87 29.80
C PHE A 186 -22.24 -14.62 30.78
N THR A 187 -22.31 -14.30 32.07
CA THR A 187 -21.48 -14.92 33.11
C THR A 187 -22.16 -16.09 33.83
N LYS A 188 -23.31 -16.57 33.33
CA LYS A 188 -24.08 -17.68 33.91
C LYS A 188 -23.22 -18.92 34.16
N HIS A 189 -22.22 -19.15 33.31
CA HIS A 189 -21.28 -20.27 33.41
C HIS A 189 -19.88 -19.89 33.91
N SER A 190 -19.66 -18.62 34.29
CA SER A 190 -18.32 -18.09 34.58
C SER A 190 -18.22 -17.14 35.78
N SER A 191 -19.13 -17.24 36.76
CA SER A 191 -19.25 -16.34 37.93
C SER A 191 -19.45 -14.86 37.59
N ALA A 192 -20.32 -14.14 38.29
CA ALA A 192 -20.47 -12.69 38.11
C ALA A 192 -19.42 -11.87 38.90
N LYS A 193 -18.62 -12.53 39.76
CA LYS A 193 -17.62 -11.85 40.59
C LYS A 193 -16.57 -11.14 39.73
N GLY A 194 -16.18 -9.95 40.17
CA GLY A 194 -15.29 -9.04 39.46
C GLY A 194 -15.95 -8.20 38.37
N TYR A 195 -17.22 -8.47 38.02
CA TYR A 195 -18.05 -7.54 37.24
C TYR A 195 -19.06 -6.80 38.12
N ILE A 196 -19.68 -7.52 39.06
CA ILE A 196 -20.78 -7.01 39.90
C ILE A 196 -20.34 -7.01 41.37
N ASN A 197 -20.65 -5.92 42.08
CA ASN A 197 -20.50 -5.80 43.52
C ASN A 197 -21.79 -5.19 44.11
N ASN A 198 -22.38 -5.81 45.14
CA ASN A 198 -23.63 -5.37 45.77
C ASN A 198 -24.77 -5.06 44.76
N SER A 199 -24.98 -5.95 43.78
CA SER A 199 -25.98 -5.78 42.72
C SER A 199 -25.78 -4.55 41.81
N LEU A 200 -24.58 -3.96 41.81
CA LEU A 200 -24.17 -2.85 40.95
C LEU A 200 -23.00 -3.28 40.07
N LEU A 201 -22.96 -2.79 38.83
CA LEU A 201 -21.76 -2.95 37.99
C LEU A 201 -20.59 -2.17 38.61
N ILE A 202 -19.41 -2.81 38.70
CA ILE A 202 -18.21 -2.17 39.24
C ILE A 202 -17.82 -0.97 38.35
N ASP A 203 -17.44 0.14 39.00
CA ASP A 203 -17.13 1.42 38.35
C ASP A 203 -16.18 1.30 37.15
N ASN A 204 -15.15 0.45 37.22
CA ASN A 204 -14.19 0.31 36.12
C ASN A 204 -14.82 -0.29 34.85
N HIS A 205 -15.75 -1.24 35.01
CA HIS A 205 -16.51 -1.79 33.89
C HIS A 205 -17.51 -0.78 33.35
N PHE A 206 -18.17 -0.03 34.23
CA PHE A 206 -19.08 1.03 33.83
C PHE A 206 -18.36 2.15 33.06
N ASP A 207 -17.20 2.59 33.55
CA ASP A 207 -16.35 3.58 32.89
C ASP A 207 -15.91 3.12 31.51
N ALA A 208 -15.45 1.87 31.38
CA ALA A 208 -15.04 1.31 30.11
C ALA A 208 -16.21 1.16 29.12
N LEU A 209 -17.41 0.83 29.60
CA LEU A 209 -18.62 0.80 28.77
C LEU A 209 -18.98 2.18 28.24
N VAL A 210 -19.00 3.20 29.11
CA VAL A 210 -19.26 4.58 28.69
C VAL A 210 -18.19 5.06 27.71
N PHE A 211 -16.92 4.75 27.98
CA PHE A 211 -15.82 5.09 27.08
C PHE A 211 -15.97 4.39 25.73
N PHE A 212 -16.36 3.12 25.70
CA PHE A 212 -16.64 2.40 24.47
C PHE A 212 -17.78 3.04 23.67
N ILE A 213 -18.85 3.51 24.31
CA ILE A 213 -19.96 4.23 23.64
C ILE A 213 -19.44 5.52 23.00
N VAL A 214 -18.66 6.32 23.72
CA VAL A 214 -18.08 7.56 23.19
C VAL A 214 -17.11 7.26 22.03
N LEU A 215 -16.26 6.24 22.19
CA LEU A 215 -15.33 5.79 21.16
C LEU A 215 -16.08 5.32 19.91
N LEU A 216 -17.15 4.54 20.07
CA LEU A 216 -17.99 4.08 18.98
C LEU A 216 -18.64 5.26 18.24
N GLY A 217 -19.10 6.28 18.97
CA GLY A 217 -19.59 7.53 18.39
C GLY A 217 -18.52 8.21 17.53
N ILE A 218 -17.30 8.39 18.06
CA ILE A 218 -16.18 8.98 17.31
C ILE A 218 -15.83 8.14 16.09
N TYR A 219 -15.79 6.83 16.24
CA TYR A 219 -15.48 5.87 15.18
C TYR A 219 -16.52 5.96 14.04
N LEU A 220 -17.82 5.99 14.35
CA LEU A 220 -18.90 6.12 13.35
C LEU A 220 -18.97 7.50 12.71
N ILE A 221 -18.67 8.57 13.45
CA ILE A 221 -18.55 9.93 12.89
C ILE A 221 -17.36 9.98 11.92
N THR A 222 -16.20 9.46 12.33
CA THR A 222 -14.98 9.43 11.51
C THR A 222 -15.21 8.60 10.24
N PHE A 223 -15.90 7.47 10.34
CA PHE A 223 -16.36 6.66 9.20
C PHE A 223 -17.11 7.52 8.18
N LYS A 224 -18.18 8.20 8.61
CA LYS A 224 -19.08 8.94 7.73
C LYS A 224 -18.42 10.19 7.13
N VAL A 225 -17.63 10.91 7.92
CA VAL A 225 -17.02 12.19 7.50
C VAL A 225 -15.88 11.97 6.50
N PHE A 226 -15.09 10.91 6.68
CA PHE A 226 -13.87 10.67 5.90
C PHE A 226 -13.99 9.48 4.94
N MET A 227 -15.21 9.07 4.61
CA MET A 227 -15.45 8.02 3.62
C MET A 227 -14.83 8.42 2.26
N PRO A 228 -13.94 7.59 1.68
CA PRO A 228 -13.37 7.83 0.36
C PRO A 228 -14.47 7.97 -0.68
N ASN A 229 -14.31 8.94 -1.59
CA ASN A 229 -15.24 9.17 -2.69
C ASN A 229 -14.47 9.36 -4.00
N SER A 230 -15.15 9.12 -5.11
CA SER A 230 -14.59 9.24 -6.47
C SER A 230 -14.39 10.68 -6.93
N LEU A 231 -14.76 11.69 -6.13
CA LEU A 231 -14.69 13.08 -6.55
C LEU A 231 -13.32 13.65 -6.20
N PRO A 232 -12.82 14.62 -6.99
CA PRO A 232 -11.55 15.25 -6.70
C PRO A 232 -11.58 15.84 -5.29
N PRO A 233 -10.54 15.61 -4.47
CA PRO A 233 -10.48 16.16 -3.14
C PRO A 233 -10.59 17.69 -3.23
N LYS A 234 -11.57 18.27 -2.53
CA LYS A 234 -11.69 19.74 -2.51
C LYS A 234 -10.42 20.29 -1.90
N LYS A 235 -9.86 21.36 -2.48
CA LYS A 235 -8.59 21.97 -2.06
C LYS A 235 -8.47 22.29 -0.55
N ASN A 236 -9.61 22.44 0.15
CA ASN A 236 -9.70 22.72 1.60
C ASN A 236 -10.40 21.61 2.41
N GLN A 237 -10.59 20.42 1.85
CA GLN A 237 -11.21 19.32 2.58
C GLN A 237 -10.31 18.85 3.71
N ILE A 238 -10.90 18.63 4.88
CA ILE A 238 -10.19 18.01 6.00
C ILE A 238 -10.04 16.53 5.67
N GLU A 239 -8.80 16.04 5.65
CA GLU A 239 -8.47 14.62 5.51
C GLU A 239 -8.01 14.06 6.85
N ALA A 240 -8.55 12.90 7.23
CA ALA A 240 -8.06 12.13 8.36
C ALA A 240 -6.81 11.33 7.95
N PRO A 241 -5.71 11.38 8.73
CA PRO A 241 -4.49 10.68 8.39
C PRO A 241 -4.61 9.18 8.68
N ALA A 242 -3.91 8.35 7.90
CA ALA A 242 -3.84 6.90 8.10
C ALA A 242 -3.54 6.48 9.54
N LEU A 243 -2.66 7.22 10.23
CA LEU A 243 -2.27 6.95 11.60
C LEU A 243 -3.42 7.14 12.62
N LEU A 244 -4.39 8.02 12.35
CA LEU A 244 -5.60 8.12 13.17
C LEU A 244 -6.35 6.78 13.17
N TYR A 245 -6.55 6.18 11.99
CA TYR A 245 -7.24 4.91 11.85
C TYR A 245 -6.50 3.77 12.56
N VAL A 246 -5.16 3.76 12.49
CA VAL A 246 -4.34 2.81 13.28
C VAL A 246 -4.56 3.01 14.78
N MET A 247 -4.61 4.25 15.27
CA MET A 247 -4.88 4.51 16.69
C MET A 247 -6.30 4.09 17.11
N LEU A 248 -7.31 4.31 16.26
CA LEU A 248 -8.67 3.85 16.50
C LEU A 248 -8.74 2.32 16.54
N LEU A 249 -8.07 1.63 15.62
CA LEU A 249 -7.96 0.17 15.61
C LEU A 249 -7.30 -0.38 16.87
N ILE A 250 -6.21 0.25 17.33
CA ILE A 250 -5.57 -0.11 18.61
C ILE A 250 -6.54 0.12 19.77
N SER A 251 -7.29 1.23 19.78
CA SER A 251 -8.26 1.55 20.83
C SER A 251 -9.38 0.51 20.92
N VAL A 252 -10.00 0.19 19.79
CA VAL A 252 -11.06 -0.82 19.70
C VAL A 252 -10.53 -2.20 20.08
N SER A 253 -9.36 -2.57 19.55
CA SER A 253 -8.73 -3.87 19.84
C SER A 253 -8.35 -4.01 21.31
N ALA A 254 -7.80 -2.95 21.93
CA ALA A 254 -7.45 -2.96 23.34
C ALA A 254 -8.68 -3.23 24.21
N LEU A 255 -9.78 -2.47 24.01
CA LEU A 255 -11.01 -2.65 24.77
C LEU A 255 -11.64 -4.03 24.52
N LEU A 256 -11.77 -4.42 23.26
CA LEU A 256 -12.45 -5.67 22.88
C LEU A 256 -11.67 -6.89 23.36
N LEU A 257 -10.39 -7.02 22.96
CA LEU A 257 -9.55 -8.15 23.34
C LEU A 257 -9.29 -8.15 24.86
N GLY A 258 -9.15 -6.97 25.47
CA GLY A 258 -8.98 -6.82 26.91
C GLY A 258 -10.20 -7.29 27.71
N SER A 259 -11.40 -6.86 27.30
CA SER A 259 -12.66 -7.27 27.94
C SER A 259 -12.94 -8.76 27.75
N LEU A 260 -12.66 -9.29 26.55
CA LEU A 260 -12.76 -10.72 26.27
C LEU A 260 -11.75 -11.53 27.07
N THR A 261 -10.56 -10.98 27.34
CA THR A 261 -9.55 -11.64 28.19
C THR A 261 -10.04 -11.76 29.61
N PHE A 262 -10.57 -10.67 30.18
CA PHE A 262 -11.17 -10.71 31.51
C PHE A 262 -12.36 -11.69 31.62
N PHE A 263 -13.10 -11.89 30.53
CA PHE A 263 -14.18 -12.87 30.44
C PHE A 263 -13.67 -14.32 30.35
N PHE A 264 -12.88 -14.63 29.32
CA PHE A 264 -12.47 -15.98 28.95
C PHE A 264 -11.37 -16.57 29.84
N ASP A 265 -10.56 -15.73 30.50
CA ASP A 265 -9.50 -16.21 31.38
C ASP A 265 -10.04 -16.94 32.61
N TYR A 266 -11.27 -16.61 33.03
CA TYR A 266 -11.96 -17.35 34.10
C TYR A 266 -12.10 -18.83 33.73
N SER A 267 -12.47 -19.10 32.49
CA SER A 267 -12.63 -20.44 31.93
C SER A 267 -11.32 -20.99 31.33
N ARG A 268 -10.20 -20.26 31.46
CA ARG A 268 -8.88 -20.59 30.90
C ARG A 268 -8.89 -20.79 29.38
N ILE A 269 -9.79 -20.09 28.68
CA ILE A 269 -9.86 -20.11 27.22
C ILE A 269 -8.96 -18.98 26.68
N SER A 270 -8.03 -19.33 25.79
CA SER A 270 -7.19 -18.33 25.14
C SER A 270 -8.02 -17.47 24.18
N VAL A 271 -8.07 -16.16 24.43
CA VAL A 271 -8.72 -15.18 23.55
C VAL A 271 -8.16 -15.21 22.14
N LEU A 272 -6.84 -15.36 21.99
CA LEU A 272 -6.22 -15.45 20.66
C LEU A 272 -6.69 -16.68 19.90
N PHE A 273 -6.77 -17.83 20.58
CA PHE A 273 -7.28 -19.05 19.96
C PHE A 273 -8.75 -18.90 19.56
N PHE A 274 -9.58 -18.34 20.45
CA PHE A 274 -10.98 -18.05 20.14
C PHE A 274 -11.12 -17.15 18.90
N TRP A 275 -10.33 -16.08 18.81
CA TRP A 275 -10.35 -15.19 17.65
C TRP A 275 -9.89 -15.85 16.35
N VAL A 276 -8.82 -16.65 16.39
CA VAL A 276 -8.37 -17.40 15.21
C VAL A 276 -9.42 -18.41 14.77
N ALA A 277 -10.03 -19.13 15.71
CA ALA A 277 -11.09 -20.08 15.42
C ALA A 277 -12.35 -19.39 14.86
N LEU A 278 -12.74 -18.24 15.44
CA LEU A 278 -13.86 -17.44 14.97
C LEU A 278 -13.60 -16.94 13.55
N ALA A 279 -12.43 -16.36 13.30
CA ALA A 279 -12.04 -15.90 11.96
C ALA A 279 -12.07 -17.07 10.97
N ALA A 280 -11.39 -18.19 11.26
CA ALA A 280 -11.39 -19.36 10.39
C ALA A 280 -12.81 -19.89 10.10
N THR A 281 -13.69 -19.87 11.11
CA THR A 281 -15.09 -20.27 10.97
C THR A 281 -15.87 -19.31 10.08
N ILE A 282 -15.71 -17.99 10.27
CA ILE A 282 -16.37 -16.97 9.44
C ILE A 282 -15.91 -17.09 7.99
N TYR A 283 -14.61 -17.16 7.74
CA TYR A 283 -14.07 -17.30 6.37
C TYR A 283 -14.57 -18.58 5.70
N ARG A 284 -14.63 -19.70 6.43
CA ARG A 284 -15.07 -20.99 5.88
C ARG A 284 -16.57 -21.08 5.66
N LEU A 285 -17.39 -20.58 6.59
CA LEU A 285 -18.85 -20.73 6.53
C LEU A 285 -19.53 -19.65 5.70
N LEU A 286 -18.92 -18.46 5.62
CA LEU A 286 -19.52 -17.27 5.00
C LEU A 286 -18.78 -16.85 3.72
N ASN A 287 -17.81 -17.65 3.24
CA ASN A 287 -17.03 -17.41 2.02
C ASN A 287 -16.53 -15.96 1.90
N VAL A 288 -15.97 -15.47 3.00
CA VAL A 288 -15.50 -14.10 3.12
C VAL A 288 -14.27 -13.90 2.24
N ASP A 289 -14.33 -12.93 1.34
CA ASP A 289 -13.26 -12.67 0.37
C ASP A 289 -13.25 -11.20 -0.07
N HIS A 290 -12.17 -10.78 -0.72
CA HIS A 290 -12.03 -9.46 -1.32
C HIS A 290 -12.37 -9.50 -2.81
N TYR A 291 -13.01 -8.44 -3.29
CA TYR A 291 -13.66 -8.47 -4.60
C TYR A 291 -13.37 -7.23 -5.43
N PHE A 292 -13.18 -7.43 -6.73
CA PHE A 292 -13.27 -6.36 -7.72
C PHE A 292 -14.56 -6.49 -8.55
N THR A 293 -15.05 -5.36 -9.06
CA THR A 293 -16.35 -5.29 -9.73
C THR A 293 -16.19 -5.51 -11.22
N LEU A 294 -16.97 -6.45 -11.78
CA LEU A 294 -17.12 -6.63 -13.22
C LEU A 294 -18.33 -5.86 -13.73
N LYS A 295 -18.22 -5.31 -14.94
CA LYS A 295 -19.29 -4.71 -15.74
C LYS A 295 -19.62 -5.62 -16.93
N ASP A 296 -20.80 -5.48 -17.49
CA ASP A 296 -21.17 -6.18 -18.72
C ASP A 296 -20.59 -5.45 -19.93
N ASP A 297 -20.00 -6.22 -20.85
CA ASP A 297 -19.52 -5.73 -22.15
C ASP A 297 -19.94 -6.73 -23.24
N PRO A 298 -21.06 -6.48 -23.93
CA PRO A 298 -21.53 -7.35 -25.00
C PRO A 298 -20.69 -7.24 -26.27
N GLU A 299 -19.88 -6.18 -26.41
CA GLU A 299 -19.04 -5.87 -27.58
C GLU A 299 -17.58 -6.33 -27.39
N GLN A 300 -17.33 -7.16 -26.38
CA GLN A 300 -16.00 -7.71 -26.14
C GLN A 300 -15.49 -8.49 -27.37
N PRO A 301 -14.20 -8.36 -27.72
CA PRO A 301 -13.58 -9.09 -28.82
C PRO A 301 -13.89 -10.57 -28.72
N GLN A 302 -14.47 -11.16 -29.77
CA GLN A 302 -14.70 -12.61 -29.82
C GLN A 302 -13.46 -13.33 -30.35
N GLU A 303 -12.78 -12.73 -31.31
CA GLU A 303 -11.61 -13.27 -32.00
C GLU A 303 -10.29 -12.74 -31.41
N GLN A 304 -9.18 -13.35 -31.83
CA GLN A 304 -7.84 -12.88 -31.48
C GLN A 304 -7.59 -11.51 -32.09
N THR A 305 -6.94 -10.62 -31.36
CA THR A 305 -6.65 -9.29 -31.87
C THR A 305 -5.55 -9.35 -32.92
N ASP A 306 -5.80 -8.79 -34.10
CA ASP A 306 -4.75 -8.57 -35.08
C ASP A 306 -3.86 -7.40 -34.66
N PHE A 307 -2.76 -7.71 -33.98
CA PHE A 307 -1.80 -6.71 -33.54
C PHE A 307 -1.17 -5.94 -34.70
N ALA A 308 -1.05 -6.54 -35.88
CA ALA A 308 -0.50 -5.87 -37.06
C ALA A 308 -1.40 -4.70 -37.49
N ALA A 309 -2.70 -4.95 -37.63
CA ALA A 309 -3.70 -3.92 -37.94
C ALA A 309 -3.77 -2.84 -36.85
N LEU A 310 -3.74 -3.24 -35.57
CA LEU A 310 -3.77 -2.33 -34.43
C LEU A 310 -2.57 -1.38 -34.41
N VAL A 311 -1.37 -1.93 -34.60
CA VAL A 311 -0.14 -1.15 -34.69
C VAL A 311 -0.18 -0.26 -35.92
N GLN A 312 -0.66 -0.74 -37.06
CA GLN A 312 -0.79 0.09 -38.27
C GLN A 312 -1.66 1.32 -38.02
N LYS A 313 -2.82 1.18 -37.35
CA LYS A 313 -3.67 2.32 -36.96
C LYS A 313 -2.94 3.33 -36.09
N ARG A 314 -2.08 2.84 -35.19
CA ARG A 314 -1.24 3.70 -34.35
C ARG A 314 -0.16 4.41 -35.18
N LEU A 315 0.54 3.68 -36.05
CA LEU A 315 1.57 4.23 -36.94
C LEU A 315 0.98 5.26 -37.93
N ASP A 316 -0.29 5.13 -38.30
CA ASP A 316 -0.98 6.08 -39.19
C ASP A 316 -1.17 7.47 -38.58
N LYS A 317 -1.12 7.61 -37.25
CA LYS A 317 -1.13 8.90 -36.54
C LYS A 317 0.23 9.62 -36.63
N GLN A 318 1.27 8.94 -37.10
CA GLN A 318 2.59 9.53 -37.30
C GLN A 318 2.68 10.25 -38.64
N GLU A 319 3.63 11.18 -38.71
CA GLU A 319 3.98 11.83 -39.97
C GLU A 319 4.50 10.81 -40.99
N PRO A 320 4.31 11.02 -42.31
CA PRO A 320 4.67 10.05 -43.34
C PRO A 320 6.12 9.53 -43.28
N PHE A 321 7.07 10.35 -42.85
CA PHE A 321 8.49 10.00 -42.74
C PHE A 321 8.82 9.15 -41.48
N ALA A 322 7.89 9.09 -40.52
CA ALA A 322 8.04 8.45 -39.22
C ALA A 322 7.34 7.08 -39.15
N LYS A 323 6.38 6.82 -40.06
CA LYS A 323 5.43 5.68 -40.06
C LYS A 323 5.99 4.25 -39.94
N ASP A 324 7.30 4.08 -39.94
CA ASP A 324 8.00 2.80 -39.81
C ASP A 324 8.69 2.61 -38.42
N THR A 325 8.46 3.54 -37.48
CA THR A 325 9.08 3.53 -36.14
C THR A 325 8.08 3.13 -35.06
N LEU A 326 8.44 2.09 -34.30
CA LEU A 326 7.66 1.56 -33.19
C LEU A 326 8.44 1.71 -31.88
N VAL A 327 7.80 2.30 -30.87
CA VAL A 327 8.30 2.38 -29.49
C VAL A 327 7.50 1.40 -28.62
N VAL A 328 8.23 0.60 -27.85
CA VAL A 328 7.69 -0.35 -26.88
C VAL A 328 8.17 0.04 -25.50
N VAL A 329 7.24 0.37 -24.59
CA VAL A 329 7.55 0.81 -23.23
C VAL A 329 7.33 -0.35 -22.25
N CYS A 330 8.34 -0.60 -21.42
CA CYS A 330 8.30 -1.51 -20.28
C CYS A 330 8.42 -0.67 -18.99
N ALA A 331 7.35 -0.52 -18.22
CA ALA A 331 7.31 0.31 -17.03
C ALA A 331 7.30 -0.53 -15.75
N SER A 332 8.41 -0.49 -15.02
CA SER A 332 8.63 -1.41 -13.90
C SER A 332 7.86 -1.05 -12.64
N GLY A 333 7.54 -2.06 -11.84
CA GLY A 333 6.93 -1.91 -10.53
C GLY A 333 7.86 -1.31 -9.48
N GLY A 334 7.28 -0.52 -8.57
CA GLY A 334 8.04 0.23 -7.56
C GLY A 334 7.19 0.83 -6.44
N GLY A 335 5.87 0.58 -6.42
CA GLY A 335 4.93 1.35 -5.60
C GLY A 335 4.79 2.79 -6.12
N ILE A 336 4.42 3.72 -5.23
CA ILE A 336 4.14 5.11 -5.62
C ILE A 336 5.31 5.83 -6.29
N GLN A 337 6.55 5.47 -5.96
CA GLN A 337 7.71 6.05 -6.63
C GLN A 337 7.78 5.64 -8.10
N ALA A 338 7.45 4.38 -8.44
CA ALA A 338 7.37 3.96 -9.83
C ALA A 338 6.24 4.63 -10.59
N ALA A 339 5.11 4.89 -9.92
CA ALA A 339 4.02 5.64 -10.53
C ALA A 339 4.50 7.05 -10.91
N GLY A 340 5.12 7.77 -9.98
CA GLY A 340 5.69 9.10 -10.24
C GLY A 340 6.81 9.10 -11.28
N TRP A 341 7.74 8.14 -11.22
CA TRP A 341 8.85 8.06 -12.18
C TRP A 341 8.38 7.71 -13.59
N THR A 342 7.43 6.78 -13.72
CA THR A 342 6.86 6.41 -15.02
C THR A 342 6.13 7.60 -15.65
N ALA A 343 5.29 8.28 -14.87
CA ALA A 343 4.63 9.50 -15.31
C ALA A 343 5.65 10.55 -15.78
N GLN A 344 6.66 10.85 -14.95
CA GLN A 344 7.70 11.84 -15.24
C GLN A 344 8.54 11.53 -16.48
N VAL A 345 8.92 10.26 -16.67
CA VAL A 345 9.74 9.85 -17.82
C VAL A 345 8.93 9.91 -19.11
N LEU A 346 7.66 9.47 -19.10
CA LEU A 346 6.83 9.49 -20.31
C LEU A 346 6.47 10.91 -20.75
N THR A 347 6.10 11.80 -19.82
CA THR A 347 5.85 13.21 -20.14
C THR A 347 7.13 13.94 -20.51
N GLY A 348 8.22 13.69 -19.78
CA GLY A 348 9.51 14.30 -20.07
C GLY A 348 10.10 13.88 -21.41
N LEU A 349 9.97 12.60 -21.82
CA LEU A 349 10.44 12.18 -23.16
C LEU A 349 9.64 12.83 -24.28
N GLN A 350 8.33 13.07 -24.10
CA GLN A 350 7.56 13.85 -25.06
C GLN A 350 8.06 15.30 -25.15
N GLU A 351 8.44 15.91 -24.03
CA GLU A 351 9.02 17.26 -24.02
C GLU A 351 10.38 17.31 -24.73
N GLU A 352 11.21 16.28 -24.56
CA GLU A 352 12.58 16.25 -25.11
C GLU A 352 12.67 15.75 -26.55
N LEU A 353 11.76 14.85 -26.98
CA LEU A 353 11.77 14.20 -28.30
C LEU A 353 10.59 14.62 -29.20
N GLY A 354 9.64 15.39 -28.67
CA GLY A 354 8.46 15.84 -29.39
C GLY A 354 7.30 14.84 -29.41
N GLU A 355 6.19 15.27 -30.00
CA GLU A 355 4.96 14.47 -30.13
C GLU A 355 5.16 13.21 -31.00
N SER A 356 6.16 13.23 -31.90
CA SER A 356 6.53 12.11 -32.76
C SER A 356 6.91 10.87 -31.93
N PHE A 357 7.60 11.06 -30.80
CA PHE A 357 7.92 10.00 -29.86
C PHE A 357 6.65 9.36 -29.29
N THR A 358 5.73 10.16 -28.76
CA THR A 358 4.50 9.63 -28.16
C THR A 358 3.63 8.91 -29.18
N LYS A 359 3.48 9.47 -30.38
CA LYS A 359 2.76 8.85 -31.50
C LYS A 359 3.39 7.52 -31.94
N ALA A 360 4.70 7.35 -31.75
CA ALA A 360 5.41 6.11 -32.04
C ALA A 360 5.26 5.02 -30.97
N ILE A 361 4.78 5.34 -29.77
CA ILE A 361 4.45 4.31 -28.77
C ILE A 361 3.31 3.45 -29.31
N GLY A 362 3.58 2.15 -29.46
CA GLY A 362 2.58 1.14 -29.86
C GLY A 362 2.17 0.22 -28.71
N LEU A 363 3.03 0.00 -27.73
CA LEU A 363 2.75 -0.81 -26.54
C LEU A 363 3.28 -0.13 -25.28
N ILE A 364 2.48 -0.15 -24.21
CA ILE A 364 2.94 0.10 -22.85
C ILE A 364 2.65 -1.13 -21.99
N SER A 365 3.68 -1.95 -21.77
CA SER A 365 3.64 -3.06 -20.81
C SER A 365 4.11 -2.56 -19.45
N SER A 366 3.26 -2.61 -18.45
CA SER A 366 3.50 -1.98 -17.15
C SER A 366 3.17 -2.91 -16.00
N VAL A 367 3.78 -2.66 -14.83
CA VAL A 367 3.61 -3.50 -13.64
C VAL A 367 3.44 -2.64 -12.39
N SER A 368 2.53 -3.02 -11.49
CA SER A 368 2.37 -2.44 -10.15
C SER A 368 2.29 -0.90 -10.21
N GLY A 369 3.16 -0.21 -9.47
CA GLY A 369 3.27 1.26 -9.54
C GLY A 369 3.49 1.82 -10.94
N GLY A 370 4.21 1.13 -11.83
CA GLY A 370 4.37 1.52 -13.23
C GLY A 370 3.03 1.55 -13.98
N SER A 371 2.12 0.60 -13.68
CA SER A 371 0.76 0.61 -14.23
C SER A 371 -0.07 1.79 -13.75
N VAL A 372 0.10 2.22 -12.51
CA VAL A 372 -0.57 3.42 -11.98
C VAL A 372 -0.06 4.68 -12.68
N GLY A 373 1.26 4.81 -12.90
CA GLY A 373 1.83 5.91 -13.68
C GLY A 373 1.37 5.91 -15.14
N ALA A 374 1.37 4.75 -15.79
CA ALA A 374 0.90 4.58 -17.16
C ALA A 374 -0.61 4.91 -17.31
N MET A 375 -1.43 4.52 -16.32
CA MET A 375 -2.85 4.86 -16.28
C MET A 375 -3.07 6.38 -16.32
N TYR A 376 -2.40 7.15 -15.45
CA TYR A 376 -2.55 8.61 -15.44
C TYR A 376 -2.00 9.26 -16.71
N TYR A 377 -0.94 8.71 -17.31
CA TYR A 377 -0.43 9.18 -18.58
C TYR A 377 -1.44 8.97 -19.72
N LEU A 378 -2.02 7.77 -19.83
CA LEU A 378 -3.00 7.41 -20.86
C LEU A 378 -4.35 8.12 -20.71
N ASP A 379 -4.75 8.42 -19.48
CA ASP A 379 -5.97 9.18 -19.17
C ASP A 379 -6.00 10.57 -19.81
N ARG A 380 -4.84 11.16 -20.10
CA ARG A 380 -4.74 12.52 -20.67
C ARG A 380 -4.62 12.55 -22.19
N PHE A 381 -4.59 11.40 -22.85
CA PHE A 381 -4.52 11.33 -24.31
C PHE A 381 -5.75 11.97 -24.96
N THR A 382 -5.52 12.46 -26.18
CA THR A 382 -6.54 13.06 -27.05
C THR A 382 -6.58 12.30 -28.38
N ASP A 383 -7.56 12.61 -29.21
CA ASP A 383 -7.70 12.15 -30.60
C ASP A 383 -6.45 12.38 -31.48
N LYS A 384 -5.61 13.34 -31.07
CA LYS A 384 -4.31 13.64 -31.69
C LYS A 384 -3.23 12.57 -31.49
N GLY A 385 -3.45 11.60 -30.59
CA GLY A 385 -2.52 10.51 -30.34
C GLY A 385 -1.51 10.74 -29.21
N PHE A 386 -1.64 11.82 -28.45
CA PHE A 386 -0.74 12.20 -27.35
C PHE A 386 -1.46 13.08 -26.32
N PRO A 387 -0.97 13.15 -25.07
CA PRO A 387 -1.50 14.06 -24.05
C PRO A 387 -0.94 15.48 -24.23
N PRO A 388 -1.72 16.54 -23.95
CA PRO A 388 -1.22 17.92 -23.98
C PRO A 388 -0.08 18.10 -22.95
N THR A 389 1.04 18.70 -23.36
CA THR A 389 2.17 19.01 -22.46
C THR A 389 1.76 19.91 -21.29
N SER A 390 0.71 20.72 -21.44
CA SER A 390 0.15 21.52 -20.35
C SER A 390 -0.46 20.68 -19.22
N GLU A 391 -0.82 19.40 -19.48
CA GLU A 391 -1.38 18.47 -18.49
C GLU A 391 -0.30 17.57 -17.84
N SER A 392 1.00 17.78 -18.14
CA SER A 392 2.12 16.98 -17.57
C SER A 392 2.14 17.02 -16.04
N GLU A 393 1.79 18.16 -15.44
CA GLU A 393 1.77 18.33 -13.98
C GLU A 393 0.62 17.57 -13.33
N GLU A 394 -0.56 17.57 -13.94
CA GLU A 394 -1.73 16.81 -13.49
C GLU A 394 -1.48 15.30 -13.55
N ILE A 395 -0.78 14.82 -14.59
CA ILE A 395 -0.37 13.41 -14.71
C ILE A 395 0.54 13.04 -13.54
N PHE A 396 1.56 13.87 -13.26
CA PHE A 396 2.51 13.61 -12.18
C PHE A 396 1.87 13.70 -10.79
N GLU A 397 1.04 14.71 -10.54
CA GLU A 397 0.35 14.88 -9.26
C GLU A 397 -0.66 13.76 -9.01
N GLY A 398 -1.38 13.29 -10.03
CA GLY A 398 -2.24 12.10 -9.94
C GLY A 398 -1.44 10.84 -9.60
N ALA A 399 -0.35 10.58 -10.34
CA ALA A 399 0.50 9.41 -10.12
C ALA A 399 1.23 9.39 -8.76
N THR A 400 1.37 10.56 -8.13
CA THR A 400 2.05 10.72 -6.83
C THR A 400 1.09 11.15 -5.71
N ALA A 401 -0.22 11.06 -5.93
CA ALA A 401 -1.23 11.37 -4.94
C ALA A 401 -1.15 10.42 -3.74
N ASN A 402 -1.55 10.92 -2.57
CA ASN A 402 -1.51 10.13 -1.35
C ASN A 402 -2.79 9.32 -1.17
N SER A 403 -2.66 8.01 -1.27
CA SER A 403 -3.77 7.07 -1.05
C SER A 403 -3.63 6.26 0.23
N LEU A 404 -2.58 6.52 1.04
CA LEU A 404 -2.38 5.86 2.34
C LEU A 404 -3.53 6.13 3.31
N ASP A 405 -4.15 7.31 3.23
CA ASP A 405 -5.27 7.70 4.08
C ASP A 405 -6.55 6.88 3.72
N ALA A 406 -6.79 6.64 2.44
CA ALA A 406 -7.87 5.78 1.96
C ALA A 406 -7.65 4.31 2.35
N VAL A 407 -6.40 3.82 2.27
CA VAL A 407 -6.02 2.49 2.76
C VAL A 407 -6.30 2.36 4.26
N GLY A 408 -5.92 3.37 5.05
CA GLY A 408 -6.17 3.41 6.49
C GLY A 408 -7.66 3.37 6.83
N TRP A 409 -8.49 4.12 6.08
CA TRP A 409 -9.95 4.08 6.24
C TRP A 409 -10.51 2.69 5.90
N GLY A 410 -10.09 2.10 4.78
CA GLY A 410 -10.54 0.77 4.36
C GLY A 410 -10.20 -0.33 5.38
N LEU A 411 -9.00 -0.28 5.95
CA LEU A 411 -8.57 -1.18 7.03
C LEU A 411 -9.41 -0.99 8.29
N ALA A 412 -9.66 0.26 8.68
CA ALA A 412 -10.40 0.56 9.90
C ALA A 412 -11.87 0.16 9.82
N TYR A 413 -12.53 0.32 8.67
CA TYR A 413 -13.97 0.11 8.56
C TYR A 413 -14.33 -1.18 7.82
N PRO A 414 -14.44 -1.22 6.48
CA PRO A 414 -15.00 -2.39 5.80
C PRO A 414 -14.22 -3.68 6.09
N ASP A 415 -12.90 -3.62 6.21
CA ASP A 415 -12.09 -4.81 6.53
C ASP A 415 -12.26 -5.27 7.98
N LEU A 416 -12.27 -4.34 8.95
CA LEU A 416 -12.51 -4.69 10.35
C LEU A 416 -13.92 -5.25 10.56
N TRP A 417 -14.93 -4.60 9.98
CA TRP A 417 -16.33 -4.99 10.10
C TRP A 417 -16.61 -6.38 9.55
N ARG A 418 -15.91 -6.73 8.48
CA ARG A 418 -15.95 -8.04 7.86
C ARG A 418 -15.50 -9.16 8.80
N VAL A 419 -14.53 -8.87 9.67
CA VAL A 419 -13.99 -9.84 10.63
C VAL A 419 -14.75 -9.85 11.95
N ILE A 420 -15.14 -8.66 12.47
CA ILE A 420 -15.61 -8.51 13.85
C ILE A 420 -17.13 -8.49 13.98
N PHE A 421 -17.84 -7.82 13.07
CA PHE A 421 -19.27 -7.54 13.27
C PHE A 421 -20.11 -8.54 12.50
N LEU A 422 -20.14 -8.47 11.17
CA LEU A 422 -20.83 -9.41 10.28
C LEU A 422 -20.27 -9.23 8.86
N PRO A 423 -19.87 -10.28 8.13
CA PRO A 423 -19.21 -10.14 6.83
C PRO A 423 -20.05 -9.48 5.73
N PHE A 424 -21.37 -9.42 5.89
CA PHE A 424 -22.28 -8.77 4.95
C PHE A 424 -22.46 -7.26 5.22
N LEU A 425 -22.03 -6.75 6.37
CA LEU A 425 -22.21 -5.35 6.74
C LEU A 425 -21.51 -4.37 5.76
N PRO A 426 -20.29 -4.63 5.27
CA PRO A 426 -19.65 -3.79 4.25
C PRO A 426 -20.47 -3.65 2.96
N ASP A 427 -21.16 -4.72 2.53
CA ASP A 427 -22.00 -4.66 1.32
C ASP A 427 -23.27 -3.81 1.54
N ILE A 428 -23.80 -3.76 2.78
CA ILE A 428 -25.01 -2.99 3.11
C ILE A 428 -24.68 -1.52 3.36
N LEU A 429 -23.69 -1.23 4.20
CA LEU A 429 -23.36 0.14 4.64
C LEU A 429 -22.46 0.87 3.63
N THR A 430 -21.61 0.13 2.92
CA THR A 430 -20.62 0.69 2.00
C THR A 430 -20.57 -0.10 0.68
N PRO A 431 -21.70 -0.26 -0.03
CA PRO A 431 -21.76 -1.06 -1.25
C PRO A 431 -20.75 -0.60 -2.31
N LYS A 432 -20.39 0.69 -2.29
CA LYS A 432 -19.43 1.34 -3.21
C LYS A 432 -17.97 1.30 -2.75
N VAL A 433 -17.70 0.89 -1.50
CA VAL A 433 -16.35 0.87 -0.89
C VAL A 433 -16.25 -0.33 0.05
N ARG A 434 -16.29 -1.54 -0.53
CA ARG A 434 -16.48 -2.81 0.19
C ARG A 434 -15.25 -3.33 0.93
N ASP A 435 -14.08 -2.76 0.64
CA ASP A 435 -12.80 -3.02 1.30
C ASP A 435 -11.79 -1.91 1.03
N ARG A 436 -10.59 -2.06 1.61
CA ARG A 436 -9.48 -1.14 1.37
C ARG A 436 -8.96 -1.10 -0.07
N GLY A 437 -9.23 -2.12 -0.88
CA GLY A 437 -8.91 -2.14 -2.31
C GLY A 437 -9.79 -1.15 -3.06
N ILE A 438 -11.12 -1.25 -2.91
CA ILE A 438 -12.02 -0.28 -3.54
C ILE A 438 -11.82 1.14 -2.99
N ALA A 439 -11.45 1.28 -1.70
CA ALA A 439 -11.12 2.58 -1.12
C ALA A 439 -9.97 3.28 -1.86
N ILE A 440 -8.92 2.53 -2.23
CA ILE A 440 -7.78 3.09 -2.98
C ILE A 440 -8.18 3.43 -4.43
N GLU A 441 -9.01 2.60 -5.06
CA GLU A 441 -9.50 2.86 -6.43
C GLU A 441 -10.31 4.15 -6.48
N LYS A 442 -11.15 4.42 -5.47
CA LYS A 442 -11.94 5.65 -5.39
C LYS A 442 -11.06 6.89 -5.25
N ASP A 443 -10.03 6.79 -4.43
CA ASP A 443 -9.04 7.85 -4.27
C ASP A 443 -8.29 8.13 -5.57
N TRP A 444 -7.80 7.09 -6.25
CA TRP A 444 -7.14 7.22 -7.56
C TRP A 444 -8.05 7.80 -8.63
N GLN A 445 -9.30 7.35 -8.68
CA GLN A 445 -10.32 7.85 -9.60
C GLN A 445 -10.52 9.36 -9.47
N GLY A 446 -10.45 9.91 -8.25
CA GLY A 446 -10.58 11.34 -7.98
C GLY A 446 -9.51 12.22 -8.65
N HIS A 447 -8.40 11.63 -9.11
CA HIS A 447 -7.32 12.34 -9.81
C HIS A 447 -7.33 12.14 -11.34
N MET A 448 -8.30 11.39 -11.88
CA MET A 448 -8.46 11.18 -13.33
C MET A 448 -9.06 12.43 -14.01
N LYS A 449 -9.06 12.48 -15.35
CA LYS A 449 -9.57 13.59 -16.16
C LYS A 449 -11.08 13.77 -16.01
N THR A 450 -11.79 12.65 -15.98
CA THR A 450 -13.26 12.60 -15.84
C THR A 450 -13.64 11.70 -14.66
N PRO A 451 -13.44 12.15 -13.41
CA PRO A 451 -13.67 11.32 -12.22
C PRO A 451 -15.13 10.83 -12.11
N GLU A 452 -16.09 11.57 -12.64
CA GLU A 452 -17.52 11.19 -12.63
C GLU A 452 -17.85 10.05 -13.62
N ARG A 453 -17.02 9.88 -14.66
CA ARG A 453 -17.16 8.85 -15.70
C ARG A 453 -15.78 8.19 -15.92
N PRO A 454 -15.39 7.23 -15.06
CA PRO A 454 -14.13 6.52 -15.23
C PRO A 454 -14.16 5.73 -16.54
N LYS A 455 -13.08 5.80 -17.32
CA LYS A 455 -12.91 4.98 -18.52
C LYS A 455 -12.79 3.50 -18.13
N THR A 456 -13.35 2.62 -18.95
CA THR A 456 -13.22 1.17 -18.83
C THR A 456 -12.19 0.58 -19.81
N LEU A 457 -11.93 -0.73 -19.74
CA LEU A 457 -11.09 -1.37 -20.77
C LEU A 457 -11.78 -1.34 -22.13
N ALA A 458 -13.12 -1.43 -22.19
CA ALA A 458 -13.85 -1.25 -23.44
C ALA A 458 -13.67 0.17 -24.03
N ASP A 459 -13.72 1.22 -23.20
CA ASP A 459 -13.41 2.59 -23.67
C ASP A 459 -11.97 2.67 -24.22
N TRP A 460 -11.00 2.06 -23.53
CA TRP A 460 -9.63 1.97 -24.04
C TRP A 460 -9.51 1.14 -25.32
N ARG A 461 -10.31 0.10 -25.49
CA ARG A 461 -10.32 -0.72 -26.71
C ARG A 461 -10.64 0.13 -27.94
N ALA A 462 -11.73 0.91 -27.88
CA ALA A 462 -12.10 1.82 -28.96
C ALA A 462 -10.97 2.81 -29.29
N GLU A 463 -10.34 3.38 -28.26
CA GLU A 463 -9.23 4.33 -28.43
C GLU A 463 -7.97 3.68 -29.02
N VAL A 464 -7.69 2.41 -28.72
CA VAL A 464 -6.56 1.67 -29.32
C VAL A 464 -6.88 1.29 -30.77
N GLU A 465 -8.11 0.86 -31.07
CA GLU A 465 -8.57 0.53 -32.43
C GLU A 465 -8.55 1.74 -33.38
N GLU A 466 -8.83 2.94 -32.85
CA GLU A 466 -8.67 4.21 -33.57
C GLU A 466 -7.21 4.71 -33.64
N GLY A 467 -6.28 4.06 -32.95
CA GLY A 467 -4.89 4.45 -32.83
C GLY A 467 -4.66 5.70 -31.96
N ASN A 468 -5.66 6.16 -31.20
CA ASN A 468 -5.55 7.34 -30.34
C ASN A 468 -4.63 7.08 -29.14
N ILE A 469 -4.61 5.86 -28.58
CA ILE A 469 -3.68 5.46 -27.51
C ILE A 469 -2.86 4.22 -27.92
N PRO A 470 -1.65 4.01 -27.39
CA PRO A 470 -0.94 2.73 -27.53
C PRO A 470 -1.70 1.61 -26.81
N LEU A 471 -1.44 0.35 -27.18
CA LEU A 471 -2.00 -0.81 -26.48
C LEU A 471 -1.45 -0.86 -25.04
N PRO A 472 -2.29 -0.70 -24.00
CA PRO A 472 -1.86 -0.85 -22.62
C PRO A 472 -1.95 -2.31 -22.18
N VAL A 473 -0.92 -2.78 -21.48
CA VAL A 473 -0.94 -4.08 -20.80
C VAL A 473 -0.51 -3.87 -19.35
N LEU A 474 -1.48 -3.99 -18.44
CA LEU A 474 -1.24 -3.88 -16.99
C LEU A 474 -1.08 -5.31 -16.47
N ASN A 475 0.16 -5.70 -16.17
CA ASN A 475 0.48 -7.09 -15.80
C ASN A 475 0.14 -7.34 -14.32
N ALA A 476 -0.58 -8.42 -14.05
CA ALA A 476 -0.87 -8.92 -12.72
C ALA A 476 -0.50 -10.40 -12.60
N THR A 477 -0.62 -10.97 -11.39
CA THR A 477 -0.29 -12.38 -11.13
C THR A 477 -1.50 -13.13 -10.57
N LEU A 478 -1.82 -14.30 -11.11
CA LEU A 478 -2.84 -15.19 -10.57
C LEU A 478 -2.23 -16.05 -9.45
N VAL A 479 -2.85 -16.06 -8.27
CA VAL A 479 -2.30 -16.69 -7.07
C VAL A 479 -2.34 -18.21 -7.14
N GLU A 480 -3.38 -18.78 -7.75
CA GLU A 480 -3.64 -20.22 -7.76
C GLU A 480 -2.61 -21.02 -8.56
N ASN A 481 -2.11 -20.45 -9.67
CA ASN A 481 -1.20 -21.12 -10.60
C ASN A 481 0.12 -20.35 -10.82
N GLY A 482 0.24 -19.13 -10.31
CA GLY A 482 1.39 -18.26 -10.53
C GLY A 482 1.53 -17.75 -11.97
N TRP A 483 0.47 -17.81 -12.79
CA TRP A 483 0.49 -17.33 -14.17
C TRP A 483 0.28 -15.81 -14.23
N ARG A 484 0.64 -15.20 -15.36
CA ARG A 484 0.35 -13.79 -15.61
C ARG A 484 -1.13 -13.60 -15.92
N LEU A 485 -1.70 -12.52 -15.41
CA LEU A 485 -2.94 -11.94 -15.90
C LEU A 485 -2.60 -10.66 -16.66
N LEU A 486 -2.84 -10.64 -17.97
CA LEU A 486 -2.68 -9.46 -18.81
C LEU A 486 -3.97 -8.66 -18.76
N VAL A 487 -3.99 -7.58 -17.98
CA VAL A 487 -5.15 -6.67 -17.95
C VAL A 487 -4.99 -5.67 -19.08
N THR A 488 -5.69 -5.93 -20.19
CA THR A 488 -5.51 -5.24 -21.48
C THR A 488 -6.82 -5.29 -22.28
N PRO A 489 -7.11 -4.29 -23.16
CA PRO A 489 -8.30 -4.31 -24.00
C PRO A 489 -8.26 -5.34 -25.14
N ALA A 490 -7.11 -5.98 -25.39
CA ALA A 490 -6.89 -6.93 -26.49
C ALA A 490 -6.93 -8.41 -26.05
N LYS A 491 -7.11 -9.32 -27.01
CA LYS A 491 -6.97 -10.77 -26.82
C LYS A 491 -5.63 -11.24 -27.38
N PHE A 492 -4.82 -11.89 -26.54
CA PHE A 492 -3.49 -12.37 -26.90
C PHE A 492 -3.51 -13.85 -27.33
N PRO A 493 -2.70 -14.27 -28.32
CA PRO A 493 -2.64 -15.65 -28.78
C PRO A 493 -1.76 -16.53 -27.87
N ASN A 494 -1.97 -17.85 -27.96
CA ASN A 494 -1.17 -18.89 -27.28
C ASN A 494 -1.06 -18.77 -25.74
N PRO A 495 -2.17 -18.53 -25.00
CA PRO A 495 -2.13 -18.28 -23.55
C PRO A 495 -1.56 -19.44 -22.71
N GLU A 496 -1.92 -20.70 -23.03
CA GLU A 496 -1.47 -21.88 -22.27
C GLU A 496 0.04 -22.12 -22.39
N GLN A 497 0.59 -21.97 -23.60
CA GLN A 497 2.01 -22.18 -23.87
C GLN A 497 2.88 -21.13 -23.16
N LYS A 498 2.44 -19.87 -23.18
CA LYS A 498 3.13 -18.72 -22.58
C LYS A 498 2.75 -18.47 -21.11
N LYS A 499 1.92 -19.33 -20.51
CA LYS A 499 1.51 -19.27 -19.09
C LYS A 499 0.94 -17.91 -18.69
N PHE A 500 -0.01 -17.41 -19.46
CA PHE A 500 -0.78 -16.21 -19.13
C PHE A 500 -2.26 -16.41 -19.46
N PHE A 501 -3.11 -15.57 -18.87
CA PHE A 501 -4.45 -15.28 -19.38
C PHE A 501 -4.56 -13.79 -19.65
N ASP A 502 -5.16 -13.40 -20.76
CA ASP A 502 -5.62 -12.01 -20.91
C ASP A 502 -7.00 -11.85 -20.24
N PHE A 503 -7.31 -10.62 -19.85
CA PHE A 503 -8.55 -10.30 -19.17
C PHE A 503 -9.79 -10.72 -19.98
N ASN A 504 -9.79 -10.52 -21.29
CA ASN A 504 -10.95 -10.80 -22.13
C ASN A 504 -11.20 -12.31 -22.29
N SER A 505 -10.14 -13.11 -22.32
CA SER A 505 -10.21 -14.57 -22.31
C SER A 505 -10.66 -15.11 -20.95
N LEU A 506 -10.19 -14.51 -19.84
CA LEU A 506 -10.54 -14.96 -18.49
C LEU A 506 -11.96 -14.58 -18.07
N TYR A 507 -12.44 -13.41 -18.54
CA TYR A 507 -13.74 -12.85 -18.19
C TYR A 507 -14.55 -12.51 -19.46
N PRO A 508 -15.12 -13.50 -20.15
CA PRO A 508 -15.83 -13.28 -21.41
C PRO A 508 -17.15 -12.50 -21.21
N GLY A 509 -17.39 -11.52 -22.08
CA GLY A 509 -18.52 -10.59 -22.06
C GLY A 509 -18.51 -9.62 -20.87
N LYS A 510 -17.33 -9.36 -20.29
CA LYS A 510 -17.15 -8.53 -19.10
C LYS A 510 -16.09 -7.47 -19.32
N ASP A 511 -16.17 -6.45 -18.48
CA ASP A 511 -15.29 -5.29 -18.49
C ASP A 511 -15.01 -4.80 -17.06
N ILE A 512 -14.01 -3.95 -16.90
CA ILE A 512 -13.62 -3.33 -15.62
C ILE A 512 -13.24 -1.86 -15.85
N ASP A 513 -13.31 -1.08 -14.78
CA ASP A 513 -12.72 0.24 -14.79
C ASP A 513 -11.20 0.14 -14.96
N VAL A 514 -10.63 1.06 -15.73
CA VAL A 514 -9.17 1.17 -15.91
C VAL A 514 -8.45 1.26 -14.58
N VAL A 515 -9.02 2.01 -13.63
CA VAL A 515 -8.49 2.16 -12.27
C VAL A 515 -8.43 0.82 -11.54
N THR A 516 -9.45 -0.02 -11.71
CA THR A 516 -9.46 -1.40 -11.19
C THR A 516 -8.34 -2.20 -11.85
N GLY A 517 -8.13 -2.10 -13.17
CA GLY A 517 -7.03 -2.78 -13.86
C GLY A 517 -5.64 -2.39 -13.33
N ALA A 518 -5.41 -1.09 -13.12
CA ALA A 518 -4.19 -0.59 -12.49
C ALA A 518 -4.04 -1.11 -11.05
N ARG A 519 -5.14 -1.19 -10.30
CA ARG A 519 -5.17 -1.70 -8.93
C ARG A 519 -4.89 -3.20 -8.86
N LEU A 520 -5.39 -4.00 -9.81
CA LEU A 520 -5.08 -5.43 -9.93
C LEU A 520 -3.58 -5.65 -10.15
N SER A 521 -2.99 -4.91 -11.09
CA SER A 521 -1.54 -4.89 -11.33
C SER A 521 -0.74 -4.48 -10.08
N ALA A 522 -1.28 -3.57 -9.26
CA ALA A 522 -0.67 -3.03 -8.04
C ALA A 522 -1.21 -3.64 -6.73
N THR A 523 -1.62 -4.91 -6.74
CA THR A 523 -2.16 -5.60 -5.57
C THR A 523 -1.06 -6.10 -4.63
N PHE A 524 -0.44 -5.16 -3.91
CA PHE A 524 0.56 -5.47 -2.89
C PHE A 524 -0.11 -5.82 -1.54
N PRO A 525 -0.01 -7.08 -1.04
CA PRO A 525 -0.87 -7.58 0.05
C PRO A 525 -0.88 -6.76 1.35
N TYR A 526 0.25 -6.11 1.66
CA TYR A 526 0.41 -5.27 2.86
C TYR A 526 -0.35 -3.96 2.80
N ILE A 527 -0.79 -3.56 1.60
CA ILE A 527 -1.43 -2.28 1.34
C ILE A 527 -2.86 -2.51 0.84
N SER A 528 -3.02 -3.36 -0.18
CA SER A 528 -4.30 -3.67 -0.79
C SER A 528 -4.50 -5.20 -0.82
N PRO A 529 -5.74 -5.70 -0.68
CA PRO A 529 -6.01 -7.13 -0.50
C PRO A 529 -5.91 -7.90 -1.81
N ILE A 530 -5.29 -9.07 -1.80
CA ILE A 530 -5.52 -10.05 -2.89
C ILE A 530 -7.04 -10.23 -3.04
N CYS A 531 -7.53 -10.11 -4.27
CA CYS A 531 -8.97 -10.11 -4.54
C CYS A 531 -9.30 -10.97 -5.77
N ARG A 532 -10.57 -11.33 -5.90
CA ARG A 532 -11.11 -12.06 -7.04
C ARG A 532 -12.33 -11.35 -7.63
N ALA A 533 -12.80 -11.80 -8.79
CA ALA A 533 -14.02 -11.24 -9.39
C ALA A 533 -15.24 -11.49 -8.48
N ASP A 534 -16.13 -10.50 -8.37
CA ASP A 534 -17.40 -10.69 -7.65
C ASP A 534 -18.36 -11.58 -8.45
N ASP A 535 -18.42 -12.85 -8.07
CA ASP A 535 -19.29 -13.86 -8.67
C ASP A 535 -20.80 -13.56 -8.51
N ARG A 536 -21.16 -12.69 -7.56
CA ARG A 536 -22.55 -12.25 -7.33
C ARG A 536 -23.09 -11.33 -8.42
N VAL A 537 -22.21 -10.74 -9.24
CA VAL A 537 -22.56 -9.79 -10.31
C VAL A 537 -22.64 -10.46 -11.69
N ALA A 538 -22.10 -11.68 -11.88
CA ALA A 538 -22.53 -12.49 -13.01
C ALA A 538 -23.89 -13.09 -12.70
N GLY A 539 -24.86 -12.89 -13.60
CA GLY A 539 -26.11 -13.63 -13.56
C GLY A 539 -25.87 -15.13 -13.38
N LYS A 540 -26.85 -15.80 -12.76
CA LYS A 540 -26.80 -17.21 -12.30
C LYS A 540 -26.32 -18.24 -13.34
N ASP A 541 -26.30 -17.89 -14.63
CA ASP A 541 -26.01 -18.80 -15.74
C ASP A 541 -24.55 -18.77 -16.24
N ARG A 542 -23.66 -17.91 -15.70
CA ARG A 542 -22.24 -17.86 -16.11
C ARG A 542 -21.30 -18.17 -14.94
N LYS A 543 -20.58 -19.30 -15.02
CA LYS A 543 -19.43 -19.57 -14.14
C LYS A 543 -18.33 -18.56 -14.48
N ILE A 544 -18.14 -17.55 -13.63
CA ILE A 544 -16.96 -16.67 -13.72
C ILE A 544 -15.73 -17.45 -13.25
N ALA A 545 -14.59 -17.24 -13.91
CA ALA A 545 -13.29 -17.73 -13.46
C ALA A 545 -12.96 -17.21 -12.05
N ASN A 546 -12.68 -18.14 -11.13
CA ASN A 546 -12.50 -17.84 -9.72
C ASN A 546 -11.01 -17.78 -9.35
N TYR A 547 -10.31 -16.74 -9.83
CA TYR A 547 -8.90 -16.54 -9.53
C TYR A 547 -8.65 -15.32 -8.65
N HIS A 548 -7.72 -15.47 -7.73
CA HIS A 548 -7.18 -14.38 -6.94
C HIS A 548 -6.06 -13.68 -7.68
N VAL A 549 -6.11 -12.36 -7.70
CA VAL A 549 -5.15 -11.51 -8.40
C VAL A 549 -4.25 -10.81 -7.38
N ALA A 550 -2.94 -10.95 -7.59
CA ALA A 550 -1.87 -10.33 -6.84
C ALA A 550 -1.02 -9.41 -7.75
N ASP A 551 -0.15 -8.62 -7.13
CA ASP A 551 0.78 -7.72 -7.81
C ASP A 551 1.55 -8.41 -8.96
N GLY A 552 1.65 -7.74 -10.12
CA GLY A 552 2.36 -8.29 -11.27
C GLY A 552 3.85 -8.54 -11.03
N GLY A 553 4.45 -7.79 -10.09
CA GLY A 553 5.84 -7.93 -9.70
C GLY A 553 6.19 -9.27 -9.05
N TYR A 554 5.19 -10.09 -8.71
CA TYR A 554 5.39 -11.47 -8.26
C TYR A 554 5.85 -12.35 -9.43
N PHE A 555 5.31 -12.12 -10.64
CA PHE A 555 5.72 -12.84 -11.85
C PHE A 555 6.86 -12.14 -12.58
N ASP A 556 6.65 -10.89 -13.03
CA ASP A 556 7.57 -10.04 -13.79
C ASP A 556 7.41 -8.59 -13.31
N ASN A 557 8.48 -7.98 -12.80
CA ASN A 557 8.40 -6.61 -12.31
C ASN A 557 8.67 -5.56 -13.39
N SER A 558 9.27 -5.90 -14.53
CA SER A 558 9.59 -4.92 -15.59
C SER A 558 8.49 -4.80 -16.64
N GLY A 559 7.70 -5.87 -16.82
CA GLY A 559 6.75 -6.01 -17.92
C GLY A 559 7.43 -6.39 -19.24
N PHE A 560 8.74 -6.66 -19.21
CA PHE A 560 9.57 -6.92 -20.37
C PHE A 560 9.19 -8.23 -21.06
N VAL A 561 8.87 -9.29 -20.30
CA VAL A 561 8.54 -10.60 -20.86
C VAL A 561 7.29 -10.49 -21.75
N THR A 562 6.25 -9.82 -21.25
CA THR A 562 5.02 -9.58 -22.01
C THR A 562 5.27 -8.73 -23.26
N ALA A 563 6.14 -7.72 -23.16
CA ALA A 563 6.47 -6.88 -24.30
C ALA A 563 7.24 -7.65 -25.40
N LEU A 564 8.16 -8.54 -25.00
CA LEU A 564 8.90 -9.37 -25.93
C LEU A 564 8.00 -10.39 -26.63
N GLU A 565 7.13 -11.08 -25.88
CA GLU A 565 6.17 -12.04 -26.43
C GLU A 565 5.16 -11.38 -27.39
N TRP A 566 4.79 -10.12 -27.14
CA TRP A 566 3.96 -9.33 -28.04
C TRP A 566 4.72 -8.96 -29.32
N LEU A 567 5.98 -8.54 -29.20
CA LEU A 567 6.85 -8.25 -30.36
C LEU A 567 7.09 -9.50 -31.22
N GLU A 568 7.30 -10.66 -30.59
CA GLU A 568 7.43 -11.93 -31.30
C GLU A 568 6.22 -12.26 -32.15
N GLU A 569 5.02 -12.04 -31.58
CA GLU A 569 3.75 -12.25 -32.28
C GLU A 569 3.55 -11.25 -33.41
N LEU A 570 3.76 -9.96 -33.14
CA LEU A 570 3.61 -8.88 -34.11
C LEU A 570 4.50 -9.07 -35.34
N LEU A 571 5.72 -9.55 -35.13
CA LEU A 571 6.71 -9.73 -36.19
C LEU A 571 6.75 -11.17 -36.72
N GLY A 572 5.95 -12.10 -36.20
CA GLY A 572 5.93 -13.49 -36.64
C GLY A 572 5.46 -13.64 -38.10
N GLU A 573 5.92 -14.67 -38.81
CA GLU A 573 5.38 -14.98 -40.14
C GLU A 573 3.97 -15.54 -40.00
N LYS A 574 2.97 -14.80 -40.48
CA LYS A 574 1.59 -15.30 -40.56
C LYS A 574 1.43 -16.21 -41.79
N PRO A 575 0.71 -17.36 -41.67
CA PRO A 575 0.42 -18.20 -42.83
C PRO A 575 -0.46 -17.43 -43.84
N PRO A 576 -0.24 -17.60 -45.15
CA PRO A 576 -0.97 -16.88 -46.18
C PRO A 576 -2.41 -17.39 -46.25
N GLN A 577 -3.30 -16.85 -45.43
CA GLN A 577 -4.73 -17.05 -45.58
C GLN A 577 -5.43 -15.69 -45.55
N THR A 578 -6.20 -15.45 -46.63
CA THR A 578 -7.08 -14.31 -46.87
C THR A 578 -6.43 -12.93 -47.06
N GLY A 579 -5.74 -12.77 -48.20
CA GLY A 579 -6.05 -11.71 -49.18
C GLY A 579 -5.74 -10.24 -48.89
N GLU A 580 -5.55 -9.80 -47.64
CA GLU A 580 -5.34 -8.39 -47.33
C GLU A 580 -4.70 -8.18 -45.93
N GLU A 581 -3.68 -8.96 -45.57
CA GLU A 581 -2.95 -8.70 -44.31
C GLU A 581 -1.83 -7.67 -44.55
N THR A 582 -2.11 -6.40 -44.21
CA THR A 582 -1.08 -5.36 -44.09
C THR A 582 -0.18 -5.69 -42.90
N THR A 583 0.93 -6.40 -43.13
CA THR A 583 2.03 -6.39 -42.15
C THR A 583 2.55 -4.95 -42.06
N PRO A 584 2.49 -4.28 -40.90
CA PRO A 584 3.01 -2.93 -40.77
C PRO A 584 4.48 -2.93 -41.16
N GLU A 585 4.88 -2.00 -42.03
CA GLU A 585 6.26 -1.89 -42.53
C GLU A 585 7.15 -1.27 -41.44
N ILE A 586 7.36 -2.01 -40.34
CA ILE A 586 8.17 -1.57 -39.19
C ILE A 586 9.65 -1.75 -39.57
N LYS A 587 10.38 -0.63 -39.66
CA LYS A 587 11.84 -0.64 -39.92
C LYS A 587 12.65 -0.38 -38.67
N ARG A 588 12.07 0.28 -37.67
CA ARG A 588 12.77 0.73 -36.46
C ARG A 588 11.96 0.38 -35.23
N ILE A 589 12.59 -0.29 -34.26
CA ILE A 589 12.00 -0.62 -32.97
C ILE A 589 12.87 -0.05 -31.86
N LEU A 590 12.26 0.76 -30.99
CA LEU A 590 12.86 1.23 -29.75
C LEU A 590 12.18 0.58 -28.55
N ILE A 591 12.92 -0.21 -27.80
CA ILE A 591 12.46 -0.79 -26.53
C ILE A 591 12.96 0.12 -25.40
N LEU A 592 12.02 0.75 -24.70
CA LEU A 592 12.28 1.64 -23.58
C LEU A 592 11.93 0.94 -22.27
N GLN A 593 12.89 0.75 -21.38
CA GLN A 593 12.63 0.18 -20.05
C GLN A 593 12.76 1.24 -18.97
N ILE A 594 11.64 1.59 -18.34
CA ILE A 594 11.59 2.57 -17.25
C ILE A 594 11.79 1.83 -15.93
N ASN A 595 12.92 2.11 -15.28
CA ASN A 595 13.31 1.54 -14.01
C ASN A 595 13.22 2.60 -12.91
N PRO A 596 12.35 2.40 -11.90
CA PRO A 596 12.07 3.42 -10.88
C PRO A 596 13.19 3.59 -9.86
N PHE A 597 14.19 2.71 -9.87
CA PHE A 597 15.27 2.67 -8.90
C PHE A 597 16.62 2.82 -9.61
N PRO A 598 17.68 3.26 -8.89
CA PRO A 598 19.03 3.34 -9.41
C PRO A 598 19.56 2.03 -9.95
N VAL A 599 20.49 2.14 -10.91
CA VAL A 599 21.38 1.03 -11.22
C VAL A 599 22.11 0.67 -9.92
N PRO A 600 22.03 -0.58 -9.46
CA PRO A 600 22.76 -1.00 -8.28
C PRO A 600 24.26 -0.77 -8.50
N GLU A 601 24.89 -0.06 -7.56
CA GLU A 601 26.34 0.09 -7.57
C GLU A 601 26.96 -1.31 -7.50
N SER A 602 27.76 -1.69 -8.51
CA SER A 602 28.55 -2.91 -8.49
C SER A 602 29.65 -2.79 -7.42
N LYS A 603 29.27 -2.86 -6.15
CA LYS A 603 30.25 -2.97 -5.07
C LYS A 603 30.96 -4.31 -5.28
N PRO A 604 32.30 -4.34 -5.41
CA PRO A 604 33.04 -5.60 -5.52
C PRO A 604 32.81 -6.38 -4.24
N GLN A 605 31.99 -7.44 -4.29
CA GLN A 605 31.69 -8.41 -3.21
C GLN A 605 32.17 -7.96 -1.82
N GLU A 606 31.69 -6.82 -1.31
CA GLU A 606 31.93 -6.50 0.07
C GLU A 606 31.05 -7.49 0.81
N GLN A 607 31.68 -8.52 1.40
CA GLN A 607 31.00 -9.41 2.32
C GLN A 607 30.16 -8.50 3.22
N PRO A 608 28.83 -8.67 3.23
CA PRO A 608 27.96 -7.75 3.95
C PRO A 608 28.56 -7.56 5.32
N LYS A 609 28.80 -6.29 5.72
CA LYS A 609 29.35 -5.96 7.04
C LYS A 609 28.68 -6.93 8.01
N LYS A 610 29.48 -7.79 8.66
CA LYS A 610 29.00 -8.78 9.64
C LYS A 610 28.45 -8.02 10.85
N GLU A 611 27.41 -7.24 10.65
CA GLU A 611 26.58 -6.75 11.72
C GLU A 611 26.01 -7.99 12.35
N LYS A 612 26.45 -8.26 13.57
CA LYS A 612 25.84 -9.23 14.46
C LYS A 612 24.43 -8.76 14.81
N LYS A 613 23.52 -8.67 13.84
CA LYS A 613 22.10 -8.45 14.12
C LYS A 613 21.63 -9.67 14.92
N ARG A 614 21.02 -9.38 16.08
CA ARG A 614 20.73 -10.36 17.13
C ARG A 614 19.81 -11.45 16.57
N GLY A 615 20.15 -12.73 16.78
CA GLY A 615 19.42 -13.87 16.19
C GLY A 615 17.91 -13.84 16.43
N LEU A 616 17.45 -13.37 17.60
CA LEU A 616 16.02 -13.21 17.89
C LEU A 616 15.34 -12.19 16.98
N PHE A 617 15.98 -11.05 16.70
CA PHE A 617 15.43 -10.02 15.82
C PHE A 617 15.31 -10.54 14.37
N MET A 618 16.30 -11.30 13.90
CA MET A 618 16.23 -11.95 12.59
C MET A 618 15.24 -13.10 12.54
N ALA A 619 15.04 -13.83 13.64
CA ALA A 619 14.03 -14.88 13.70
C ALA A 619 12.60 -14.32 13.66
N THR A 620 12.36 -13.13 14.23
CA THR A 620 11.01 -12.54 14.29
C THR A 620 10.68 -11.64 13.10
N ILE A 621 11.61 -10.79 12.67
CA ILE A 621 11.39 -9.77 11.63
C ILE A 621 12.19 -10.07 10.35
N GLY A 622 13.11 -11.04 10.38
CA GLY A 622 13.96 -11.38 9.23
C GLY A 622 13.23 -11.84 7.98
N PRO A 623 12.17 -12.67 8.03
CA PRO A 623 11.39 -13.02 6.83
C PRO A 623 10.80 -11.78 6.14
N LEU A 624 10.26 -10.86 6.93
CA LEU A 624 9.69 -9.61 6.44
C LEU A 624 10.79 -8.71 5.84
N LEU A 625 11.92 -8.55 6.53
CA LEU A 625 13.08 -7.81 6.01
C LEU A 625 13.66 -8.43 4.76
N GLY A 626 13.70 -9.76 4.69
CA GLY A 626 14.17 -10.52 3.54
C GLY A 626 13.31 -10.23 2.32
N LEU A 627 11.99 -10.37 2.45
CA LEU A 627 11.05 -10.06 1.36
C LEU A 627 11.25 -8.64 0.79
N PHE A 628 11.53 -7.66 1.65
CA PHE A 628 11.79 -6.29 1.19
C PHE A 628 13.18 -6.08 0.61
N LYS A 629 14.23 -6.61 1.25
CA LYS A 629 15.62 -6.45 0.78
C LYS A 629 15.91 -7.24 -0.50
N VAL A 630 15.19 -8.32 -0.74
CA VAL A 630 15.35 -9.17 -1.93
C VAL A 630 14.79 -8.50 -3.20
N ARG A 631 13.93 -7.49 -3.05
CA ARG A 631 13.34 -6.76 -4.18
C ARG A 631 14.39 -6.19 -5.13
N GLU A 632 15.35 -5.40 -4.63
CA GLU A 632 16.35 -4.74 -5.48
C GLU A 632 17.31 -5.73 -6.19
N PRO A 633 17.90 -6.73 -5.51
CA PRO A 633 18.74 -7.72 -6.17
C PRO A 633 17.99 -8.57 -7.22
N ILE A 634 16.73 -8.93 -6.97
CA ILE A 634 15.92 -9.67 -7.97
C ILE A 634 15.70 -8.83 -9.22
N LEU A 635 15.38 -7.55 -9.07
CA LEU A 635 15.22 -6.64 -10.21
C LEU A 635 16.50 -6.57 -11.04
N THR A 636 17.64 -6.51 -10.37
CA THR A 636 18.95 -6.46 -11.02
C THR A 636 19.24 -7.73 -11.81
N SER A 637 19.10 -8.89 -11.16
CA SER A 637 19.37 -10.17 -11.80
C SER A 637 18.44 -10.39 -12.99
N ARG A 638 17.19 -9.96 -12.89
CA ARG A 638 16.22 -10.07 -13.98
C ARG A 638 16.51 -9.11 -15.12
N ASN A 639 16.84 -7.85 -14.85
CA ASN A 639 17.23 -6.91 -15.90
C ASN A 639 18.44 -7.43 -16.70
N LEU A 640 19.40 -8.11 -16.05
CA LEU A 640 20.51 -8.77 -16.77
C LEU A 640 20.01 -9.89 -17.68
N THR A 641 19.16 -10.78 -17.18
CA THR A 641 18.54 -11.85 -17.99
C THR A 641 17.67 -11.31 -19.12
N GLU A 642 16.94 -10.21 -18.92
CA GLU A 642 16.14 -9.53 -19.95
C GLU A 642 17.02 -8.98 -21.07
N VAL A 643 18.18 -8.41 -20.73
CA VAL A 643 19.18 -7.99 -21.72
C VAL A 643 19.73 -9.18 -22.49
N GLU A 644 20.02 -10.30 -21.83
CA GLU A 644 20.48 -11.54 -22.48
C GLU A 644 19.41 -12.09 -23.45
N LEU A 645 18.17 -12.22 -22.99
CA LEU A 645 17.01 -12.63 -23.81
C LEU A 645 16.84 -11.72 -25.03
N LEU A 646 16.98 -10.40 -24.84
CA LEU A 646 16.91 -9.46 -25.94
C LEU A 646 18.04 -9.66 -26.95
N GLN A 647 19.27 -9.94 -26.48
CA GLN A 647 20.41 -10.18 -27.36
C GLN A 647 20.21 -11.47 -28.17
N GLU A 648 19.68 -12.52 -27.55
CA GLU A 648 19.32 -13.76 -28.25
C GLU A 648 18.22 -13.52 -29.29
N TRP A 649 17.15 -12.83 -28.91
CA TRP A 649 16.05 -12.47 -29.81
C TRP A 649 16.55 -11.62 -30.99
N LYS A 650 17.42 -10.63 -30.73
CA LYS A 650 18.06 -9.81 -31.76
C LYS A 650 18.90 -10.65 -32.71
N LYS A 651 19.70 -11.59 -32.21
CA LYS A 651 20.53 -12.48 -33.05
C LYS A 651 19.67 -13.34 -33.98
N GLY A 652 18.54 -13.85 -33.49
CA GLY A 652 17.59 -14.62 -34.30
C GLY A 652 17.00 -13.81 -35.46
N ARG A 653 16.72 -12.52 -35.24
CA ARG A 653 16.04 -11.63 -36.20
C ARG A 653 16.97 -10.78 -37.08
N GLN A 654 18.19 -10.48 -36.63
CA GLN A 654 19.17 -9.71 -37.41
C GLN A 654 19.64 -10.46 -38.66
N ASN A 655 19.55 -11.80 -38.67
CA ASN A 655 19.85 -12.61 -39.84
C ASN A 655 18.85 -12.43 -40.99
N ASP A 656 17.65 -11.89 -40.72
CA ASP A 656 16.63 -11.59 -41.74
C ASP A 656 16.80 -10.19 -42.37
N GLY A 657 17.66 -9.32 -41.79
CA GLY A 657 18.04 -8.02 -42.36
C GLY A 657 16.97 -6.92 -42.40
N LYS A 658 15.77 -7.12 -41.82
CA LYS A 658 14.59 -6.26 -42.06
C LYS A 658 14.31 -5.14 -41.03
N VAL A 659 14.80 -5.21 -39.78
CA VAL A 659 14.38 -4.27 -38.70
C VAL A 659 15.54 -3.84 -37.77
N GLU A 660 15.74 -2.54 -37.56
CA GLU A 660 16.70 -1.98 -36.58
C GLU A 660 16.09 -1.96 -35.16
N ILE A 661 16.64 -2.76 -34.23
CA ILE A 661 16.15 -2.82 -32.84
C ILE A 661 17.14 -2.15 -31.87
N LYS A 662 16.68 -1.13 -31.15
CA LYS A 662 17.40 -0.41 -30.11
C LYS A 662 16.74 -0.58 -28.75
N TYR A 663 17.55 -0.60 -27.69
CA TYR A 663 17.08 -0.79 -26.32
C TYR A 663 17.73 0.23 -25.40
N PHE A 664 16.91 0.89 -24.59
CA PHE A 664 17.31 1.98 -23.70
C PHE A 664 16.67 1.77 -22.32
N PRO A 665 17.45 1.38 -21.31
CA PRO A 665 16.97 1.38 -19.94
C PRO A 665 17.18 2.75 -19.29
N ILE A 666 16.10 3.33 -18.79
CA ILE A 666 16.09 4.60 -18.05
C ILE A 666 15.91 4.29 -16.58
N PHE A 667 17.01 4.38 -15.83
CA PHE A 667 17.02 4.24 -14.37
C PHE A 667 16.82 5.59 -13.69
N PHE A 668 16.20 5.57 -12.50
CA PHE A 668 16.29 6.70 -11.59
C PHE A 668 17.78 6.96 -11.27
N PRO A 669 18.29 8.21 -11.29
CA PRO A 669 19.72 8.44 -11.12
C PRO A 669 20.26 7.98 -9.75
N SER A 670 21.43 7.34 -9.76
CA SER A 670 22.17 7.02 -8.54
C SER A 670 22.97 8.23 -8.06
N ILE A 671 23.24 8.35 -6.76
CA ILE A 671 24.03 9.46 -6.23
C ILE A 671 25.46 9.49 -6.81
N THR A 672 26.01 8.34 -7.20
CA THR A 672 27.34 8.27 -7.83
C THR A 672 27.34 8.89 -9.23
N GLU A 673 26.25 8.78 -9.97
CA GLU A 673 26.06 9.54 -11.22
C GLU A 673 25.81 11.03 -10.94
N GLU A 674 25.16 11.37 -9.82
CA GLU A 674 24.98 12.77 -9.41
C GLU A 674 26.27 13.49 -9.01
N ALA A 675 27.22 12.77 -8.41
CA ALA A 675 28.52 13.32 -8.02
C ALA A 675 29.47 13.50 -9.21
N LYS A 676 29.41 12.62 -10.22
CA LYS A 676 30.19 12.74 -11.46
C LYS A 676 29.84 13.99 -12.28
N LEU A 677 28.63 14.53 -12.10
CA LEU A 677 28.11 15.70 -12.83
C LEU A 677 28.53 17.07 -12.24
N GLY A 678 29.48 17.12 -11.30
CA GLY A 678 30.31 18.32 -11.10
C GLY A 678 29.72 19.46 -10.26
N LEU A 679 29.19 19.17 -9.06
CA LEU A 679 29.28 20.12 -7.94
C LEU A 679 30.38 19.66 -6.97
N LYS A 680 31.62 19.92 -7.42
CA LYS A 680 32.96 19.68 -6.84
C LYS A 680 33.57 18.28 -7.01
N THR A 681 34.52 18.22 -7.96
CA THR A 681 35.66 17.30 -8.13
C THR A 681 35.34 15.81 -8.06
N ALA A 682 35.53 15.13 -9.19
CA ALA A 682 35.49 13.69 -9.41
C ALA A 682 36.48 12.84 -8.55
N GLU A 683 36.98 13.40 -7.44
CA GLU A 683 37.87 12.77 -6.46
C GLU A 683 37.35 12.89 -5.02
N GLN A 684 36.22 13.58 -4.76
CA GLN A 684 35.58 13.49 -3.45
C GLN A 684 34.75 12.21 -3.39
N GLU A 685 35.21 11.23 -2.60
CA GLU A 685 34.41 10.07 -2.21
C GLU A 685 32.99 10.54 -1.86
N VAL A 686 31.97 9.96 -2.50
CA VAL A 686 30.57 10.22 -2.19
C VAL A 686 30.32 9.79 -0.75
N THR A 687 30.43 10.73 0.19
CA THR A 687 30.29 10.43 1.61
C THR A 687 28.82 10.07 1.93
N PRO A 688 28.56 9.19 2.91
CA PRO A 688 27.20 8.90 3.38
C PRO A 688 26.39 10.17 3.73
N GLU A 689 27.08 11.22 4.18
CA GLU A 689 26.51 12.52 4.53
C GLU A 689 25.95 13.30 3.32
N LEU A 690 26.56 13.16 2.14
CA LEU A 690 26.04 13.69 0.88
C LEU A 690 24.83 12.85 0.41
N LYS A 691 24.90 11.52 0.56
CA LYS A 691 23.79 10.61 0.22
C LYS A 691 22.54 10.90 1.06
N ALA A 692 22.72 11.14 2.35
CA ALA A 692 21.65 11.47 3.30
C ALA A 692 20.91 12.80 3.01
N LYS A 693 21.43 13.64 2.08
CA LYS A 693 20.75 14.87 1.63
C LYS A 693 19.66 14.59 0.59
N GLN A 694 19.55 13.37 0.06
CA GLN A 694 18.43 12.96 -0.77
C GLN A 694 17.35 12.25 0.05
N SER A 695 16.08 12.40 -0.33
CA SER A 695 14.96 11.88 0.45
C SER A 695 14.79 10.35 0.36
N PHE A 696 15.24 9.72 -0.73
CA PHE A 696 15.18 8.27 -0.93
C PHE A 696 16.37 7.49 -0.36
N TYR A 697 17.30 8.15 0.33
CA TYR A 697 18.49 7.48 0.87
C TYR A 697 18.55 7.57 2.41
N SER A 698 19.10 6.53 3.02
CA SER A 698 19.34 6.46 4.45
C SER A 698 20.49 7.39 4.87
N ALA A 699 20.67 7.57 6.20
CA ALA A 699 21.82 8.33 6.71
C ALA A 699 23.16 7.67 6.36
N GLU A 700 23.13 6.34 6.17
CA GLU A 700 24.24 5.49 5.76
C GLU A 700 24.41 5.43 4.23
N GLY A 701 23.53 6.10 3.48
CA GLY A 701 23.55 6.14 2.02
C GLY A 701 23.00 4.89 1.33
N GLU A 702 22.26 4.04 2.04
CA GLU A 702 21.48 2.95 1.43
C GLU A 702 20.22 3.50 0.75
N TYR A 703 19.84 2.93 -0.38
CA TYR A 703 18.60 3.31 -1.05
C TYR A 703 17.40 2.72 -0.30
N GLU A 704 16.44 3.57 0.09
CA GLU A 704 15.30 3.24 0.93
C GLU A 704 14.01 3.86 0.38
N PRO A 705 13.47 3.35 -0.74
CA PRO A 705 12.23 3.86 -1.31
C PRO A 705 11.05 3.60 -0.35
N PRO A 706 10.05 4.50 -0.29
CA PRO A 706 8.88 4.30 0.56
C PRO A 706 8.02 3.13 0.06
N LEU A 707 7.61 2.27 1.00
CA LEU A 707 6.73 1.12 0.79
C LEU A 707 5.28 1.46 1.19
N SER A 708 4.87 2.69 0.94
CA SER A 708 3.53 3.22 1.22
C SER A 708 3.00 3.95 -0.01
N TRP A 709 1.67 4.03 -0.19
CA TRP A 709 1.05 4.93 -1.20
C TRP A 709 1.05 6.39 -0.76
N LYS A 710 2.25 6.90 -0.46
CA LYS A 710 2.47 8.27 -0.06
C LYS A 710 3.93 8.65 -0.35
N LEU A 711 4.09 9.79 -1.02
CA LEU A 711 5.35 10.50 -1.12
C LEU A 711 5.25 11.82 -0.36
N THR A 712 6.36 12.22 0.25
CA THR A 712 6.55 13.58 0.76
C THR A 712 6.82 14.55 -0.40
N LYS A 713 6.60 15.84 -0.18
CA LYS A 713 6.95 16.90 -1.15
C LYS A 713 8.40 16.82 -1.57
N ARG A 714 9.30 16.56 -0.63
CA ARG A 714 10.72 16.39 -0.91
C ARG A 714 10.98 15.17 -1.80
N GLU A 715 10.31 14.04 -1.57
CA GLU A 715 10.41 12.86 -2.45
C GLU A 715 9.86 13.13 -3.86
N LYS A 716 8.72 13.83 -3.98
CA LYS A 716 8.19 14.27 -5.28
C LYS A 716 9.19 15.18 -6.02
N GLU A 717 9.77 16.16 -5.32
CA GLU A 717 10.80 17.04 -5.88
C GLU A 717 12.05 16.28 -6.31
N GLU A 718 12.50 15.28 -5.54
CA GLU A 718 13.64 14.45 -5.94
C GLU A 718 13.35 13.62 -7.20
N ILE A 719 12.11 13.18 -7.42
CA ILE A 719 11.72 12.55 -8.70
C ILE A 719 11.91 13.53 -9.87
N ARG A 720 11.38 14.75 -9.75
CA ARG A 720 11.52 15.80 -10.78
C ARG A 720 12.97 16.20 -11.01
N LYS A 721 13.74 16.40 -9.93
CA LYS A 721 15.17 16.71 -10.01
C LYS A 721 15.94 15.56 -10.65
N GLY A 722 15.59 14.32 -10.34
CA GLY A 722 16.20 13.14 -10.95
C GLY A 722 16.03 13.14 -12.47
N TRP A 723 14.83 13.42 -12.96
CA TRP A 723 14.56 13.59 -14.40
C TRP A 723 15.41 14.70 -15.02
N ASN A 724 15.37 15.90 -14.44
CA ASN A 724 16.13 17.05 -14.93
C ASN A 724 17.65 16.80 -14.97
N LYS A 725 18.18 15.96 -14.08
CA LYS A 725 19.59 15.57 -14.08
C LYS A 725 19.92 14.64 -15.25
N ILE A 726 19.14 13.57 -15.45
CA ILE A 726 19.41 12.61 -16.53
C ILE A 726 19.25 13.21 -17.93
N VAL A 727 18.39 14.22 -18.07
CA VAL A 727 18.24 14.99 -19.33
C VAL A 727 19.45 15.87 -19.63
N ARG A 728 20.11 16.42 -18.59
CA ARG A 728 21.26 17.33 -18.72
C ARG A 728 22.60 16.59 -18.89
N ASP A 729 22.62 15.29 -18.63
CA ASP A 729 23.80 14.46 -18.81
C ASP A 729 24.10 14.24 -20.29
N LYS A 730 25.13 14.94 -20.79
CA LYS A 730 25.55 14.92 -22.19
C LYS A 730 26.12 13.56 -22.66
N GLU A 731 26.51 12.69 -21.73
CA GLU A 731 26.97 11.34 -22.05
C GLU A 731 25.93 10.26 -21.65
N GLY A 732 24.81 10.72 -21.10
CA GLY A 732 23.77 9.91 -20.52
C GLY A 732 22.87 9.20 -21.53
N THR A 733 22.00 8.35 -21.00
CA THR A 733 21.03 7.57 -21.79
C THR A 733 20.09 8.47 -22.59
N ILE A 734 19.65 9.60 -22.03
CA ILE A 734 18.71 10.52 -22.69
C ILE A 734 19.38 11.23 -23.88
N GLU A 735 20.61 11.71 -23.73
CA GLU A 735 21.32 12.35 -24.85
C GLU A 735 21.59 11.35 -25.99
N LYS A 736 21.98 10.11 -25.66
CA LYS A 736 22.11 9.04 -26.66
C LYS A 736 20.79 8.75 -27.37
N LEU A 737 19.67 8.81 -26.64
CA LEU A 737 18.35 8.64 -27.21
C LEU A 737 17.96 9.82 -28.11
N LYS A 738 18.26 11.05 -27.73
CA LYS A 738 18.07 12.25 -28.57
C LYS A 738 18.87 12.16 -29.86
N ASN A 739 20.16 11.83 -29.78
CA ASN A 739 21.01 11.67 -30.97
C ASN A 739 20.49 10.55 -31.89
N LEU A 740 20.01 9.46 -31.31
CA LEU A 740 19.37 8.39 -32.09
C LEU A 740 18.09 8.90 -32.77
N TRP A 741 17.20 9.53 -32.01
CA TRP A 741 15.86 9.92 -32.46
C TRP A 741 15.90 11.09 -33.45
N LEU A 742 16.53 12.19 -33.06
CA LEU A 742 16.55 13.45 -33.80
C LEU A 742 17.58 13.47 -34.92
N ASP A 743 18.78 12.91 -34.71
CA ASP A 743 19.86 13.02 -35.69
C ASP A 743 19.93 11.79 -36.61
N LYS A 744 19.95 10.59 -36.03
CA LYS A 744 20.10 9.35 -36.81
C LYS A 744 18.79 8.95 -37.50
N TRP A 745 17.68 9.02 -36.78
CA TRP A 745 16.36 8.64 -37.27
C TRP A 745 15.59 9.82 -37.89
N ASN A 746 16.07 11.05 -37.71
CA ASN A 746 15.45 12.28 -38.23
C ASN A 746 13.96 12.40 -37.83
N MET A 747 13.63 12.03 -36.59
CA MET A 747 12.29 12.00 -36.02
C MET A 747 12.00 13.32 -35.28
N LYS A 748 11.86 14.42 -36.03
CA LYS A 748 11.56 15.74 -35.45
C LYS A 748 10.09 15.93 -35.12
#